data_AF-A0A9D8S2U1-F1
#
_entry.id   AF-A0A9D8S2U1-F1
#
_cell.length_a   1.000
_cell.length_b   1.000
_cell.length_c   1.000
_cell.angle_alpha   90.00
_cell.angle_beta   90.00
_cell.angle_gamma   90.00
#
_symmetry.space_group_name_H-M   'P 1'
#
loop_
_entity.id
_entity.type
_entity.pdbx_description
1 polymer ?
#
loop_
_entity_poly.entity_id
_entity_poly.type
_entity_poly.pdbx_seq_one_letter_code
_entity_poly.pdbx_strand_id
1 'polypeptide(L)'
;MKKTQKTKGLYMVTGGVLAAALLAAGLSFDIYAREATGKSAQLTIPEADDNAMSIGANMPYIRYDSCEAELGGGAELKTSYDWDLEEIASQASNQSYVNLPGDGAYAEWTVETSGNGVTMRFTLPDTADGMGQDGSLDVYVNGSKVKTVDLTSYYMWQYMDGSPKDAPGKGTACFAFDEVHFLLEEMLEPGDKIRIQSSGANGLIYGVDFIELEEAAAPIEQPSNSYSIADFGAVADDGKDDYEAITACVAAANEDQKDVYIPAGTYHINQIWSLEASDMTITGAGIWYTNIQFTNDKPQSGGIAGVGNGKINSIEFCNMYINSNLRSRYEEQAIYKCFMGTYGNDSYIHDIWEDHFECGFWIADYDAPVDYSDNLIIANCRIRNNFADGVNFCQGTSNSSVYNCSIRNNGDDGLAVWNNDYLSVKDARNNKFCYNTIDLSWRAGAIAIYGGDGHEIYNNYIRDSFMASGIHLNTTFSGYKFNNTKNIHFANNIIISSGTSNESWGSELGAVDVIGSVRNITFDNTYIYSAQHDGVRVGDNVVNIVFNDLYVYGAGVDGKRPDKISVAHRGAAVMNFGGNALITISRMYLRNIANTNINFLIKEDGIEINDEINEGNIGYQIPPYPNAEVLKSEKVAPLIVEGADDAPDTCEIPDIVVTDIMWEPELPAEGDDIVFSAVITNQGNGATPAEIINGAQFQVDGICVVWSDTNKTQIEPGESVTITANSGPTGKDVWPAVLGRHVITVWVNDTARYGESDMQNNKLSKKMNVLTAEEKAQAEMEALSSQTTEKTTEHDAQEGEEKDYHTAKGYGVGIAAVIIILIGAAVIYHKKKTSK
;
A
#
# COMPACT_ATOMS: atom_id res chain seq x y z
N MET A 1 0.80 -44.42 76.35
CA MET A 1 2.23 -44.27 76.72
C MET A 1 2.96 -43.64 75.54
N LYS A 2 3.73 -42.59 75.83
CA LYS A 2 4.62 -41.89 74.90
C LYS A 2 5.73 -42.82 74.37
N LYS A 3 6.15 -42.59 73.13
CA LYS A 3 7.58 -42.54 72.78
C LYS A 3 7.82 -41.35 71.84
N THR A 4 8.96 -40.72 72.10
CA THR A 4 9.39 -39.36 71.76
C THR A 4 10.51 -39.45 70.73
N GLN A 5 10.65 -38.45 69.84
CA GLN A 5 11.94 -37.77 69.63
C GLN A 5 11.77 -36.41 68.92
N LYS A 6 12.55 -35.44 69.40
CA LYS A 6 12.63 -34.00 69.04
C LYS A 6 13.99 -33.72 68.37
N THR A 7 14.10 -32.70 67.53
CA THR A 7 14.98 -31.48 67.63
C THR A 7 14.98 -30.72 66.29
N LYS A 8 14.57 -29.43 66.23
CA LYS A 8 15.32 -28.15 66.35
C LYS A 8 16.35 -27.89 65.22
N GLY A 9 16.16 -26.80 64.46
CA GLY A 9 17.07 -26.32 63.40
C GLY A 9 17.96 -25.14 63.79
N LEU A 10 18.69 -24.57 62.82
CA LEU A 10 19.17 -23.16 62.79
C LEU A 10 19.79 -22.75 61.43
N TYR A 11 19.45 -21.52 61.02
CA TYR A 11 19.93 -20.51 60.03
C TYR A 11 21.42 -20.52 59.59
N MET A 12 21.94 -19.84 58.53
CA MET A 12 21.62 -18.53 57.92
C MET A 12 22.52 -18.27 56.66
N VAL A 13 22.11 -17.31 55.81
CA VAL A 13 22.92 -16.30 55.02
C VAL A 13 22.76 -16.27 53.46
N THR A 14 21.83 -15.38 53.04
CA THR A 14 21.83 -14.28 52.03
C THR A 14 22.00 -14.44 50.51
N GLY A 15 21.08 -13.76 49.79
CA GLY A 15 21.17 -13.14 48.45
C GLY A 15 19.89 -13.40 47.64
N GLY A 16 18.82 -12.60 47.70
CA GLY A 16 18.65 -11.28 47.03
C GLY A 16 18.57 -11.47 45.51
N VAL A 17 17.45 -11.33 44.79
CA VAL A 17 16.66 -10.11 44.57
C VAL A 17 15.24 -10.45 44.03
N LEU A 18 14.26 -9.66 44.54
CA LEU A 18 12.87 -9.38 44.13
C LEU A 18 12.18 -10.21 43.01
N ALA A 19 11.12 -10.94 43.39
CA ALA A 19 9.91 -11.10 42.58
C ALA A 19 8.82 -10.21 43.20
N ALA A 20 8.65 -8.99 42.68
CA ALA A 20 7.61 -8.07 43.10
C ALA A 20 6.33 -8.38 42.30
N ALA A 21 5.23 -8.53 43.03
CA ALA A 21 3.89 -8.64 42.50
C ALA A 21 3.49 -7.39 41.69
N LEU A 22 2.92 -7.59 40.51
CA LEU A 22 1.80 -6.78 40.04
C LEU A 22 0.61 -7.70 39.82
N LEU A 23 -0.47 -7.43 40.56
CA LEU A 23 -1.81 -7.83 40.14
C LEU A 23 -2.09 -7.05 38.85
N ALA A 24 -2.11 -7.74 37.71
CA ALA A 24 -2.77 -7.24 36.52
C ALA A 24 -4.28 -7.50 36.70
N ALA A 25 -5.01 -6.45 37.01
CA ALA A 25 -6.43 -6.37 36.71
C ALA A 25 -6.52 -5.66 35.36
N GLY A 26 -7.06 -6.31 34.33
CA GLY A 26 -7.19 -5.69 33.01
C GLY A 26 -7.61 -6.66 31.90
N LEU A 27 -8.91 -6.97 31.87
CA LEU A 27 -9.70 -7.30 30.69
C LEU A 27 -9.12 -8.34 29.71
N SER A 28 -9.31 -9.63 30.01
CA SER A 28 -9.50 -10.63 28.96
C SER A 28 -10.84 -10.34 28.26
N PHE A 29 -10.80 -9.82 27.05
CA PHE A 29 -11.93 -9.91 26.13
C PHE A 29 -11.94 -11.32 25.56
N ASP A 30 -12.79 -12.18 26.12
CA ASP A 30 -13.20 -13.44 25.50
C ASP A 30 -14.01 -13.09 24.23
N ILE A 31 -13.30 -12.82 23.13
CA ILE A 31 -13.84 -12.95 21.78
C ILE A 31 -13.55 -14.40 21.38
N TYR A 32 -14.55 -15.11 20.83
CA TYR A 32 -14.53 -16.53 20.46
C TYR A 32 -14.91 -17.54 21.56
N ALA A 33 -16.12 -17.37 22.11
CA ALA A 33 -17.06 -18.48 22.37
C ALA A 33 -18.36 -17.89 22.95
N ARG A 34 -19.26 -17.45 22.08
CA ARG A 34 -20.60 -17.04 22.54
C ARG A 34 -21.47 -18.29 22.58
N GLU A 35 -21.76 -18.79 23.78
CA GLU A 35 -22.85 -19.76 23.96
C GLU A 35 -24.14 -19.15 23.41
N ALA A 36 -24.83 -19.89 22.53
CA ALA A 36 -26.08 -19.50 21.90
C ALA A 36 -27.19 -19.34 22.95
N THR A 37 -27.28 -18.17 23.59
CA THR A 37 -28.39 -17.84 24.50
C THR A 37 -28.92 -16.43 24.24
N GLY A 38 -30.11 -16.34 23.61
CA GLY A 38 -31.06 -15.21 23.67
C GLY A 38 -30.64 -13.91 22.96
N LYS A 39 -31.65 -13.20 22.42
CA LYS A 39 -31.54 -11.88 21.74
C LYS A 39 -30.34 -11.09 22.21
N SER A 40 -29.42 -10.86 21.29
CA SER A 40 -28.07 -10.41 21.57
C SER A 40 -28.02 -9.14 22.42
N ALA A 41 -27.16 -9.11 23.46
CA ALA A 41 -26.75 -7.84 24.07
C ALA A 41 -26.12 -7.01 22.95
N GLN A 42 -26.82 -5.95 22.50
CA GLN A 42 -26.39 -5.12 21.39
C GLN A 42 -24.92 -4.71 21.60
N LEU A 43 -24.12 -4.93 20.56
CA LEU A 43 -22.72 -4.53 20.50
C LEU A 43 -22.60 -3.04 20.83
N THR A 44 -21.88 -2.71 21.91
CA THR A 44 -21.55 -1.31 22.20
C THR A 44 -20.40 -0.90 21.31
N ILE A 45 -20.66 0.05 20.39
CA ILE A 45 -19.62 0.61 19.53
C ILE A 45 -18.70 1.48 20.39
N PRO A 46 -17.39 1.21 20.44
CA PRO A 46 -16.46 2.03 21.19
C PRO A 46 -16.42 3.46 20.63
N GLU A 47 -16.21 4.43 21.51
CA GLU A 47 -15.90 5.81 21.09
C GLU A 47 -14.51 5.88 20.43
N ALA A 48 -14.16 7.03 19.84
CA ALA A 48 -12.83 7.23 19.28
C ALA A 48 -11.73 7.08 20.35
N ASP A 49 -10.63 6.42 19.98
CA ASP A 49 -9.47 6.15 20.84
C ASP A 49 -8.21 6.66 20.15
N ASP A 50 -7.41 7.50 20.80
CA ASP A 50 -6.20 8.07 20.21
C ASP A 50 -5.00 7.11 20.26
N ASN A 51 -5.15 5.94 20.87
CA ASN A 51 -4.15 4.89 20.83
C ASN A 51 -4.01 4.32 19.41
N ALA A 52 -2.83 4.47 18.80
CA ALA A 52 -2.54 3.99 17.45
C ALA A 52 -2.85 2.49 17.26
N MET A 53 -2.76 1.68 18.32
CA MET A 53 -3.10 0.25 18.26
C MET A 53 -4.58 -0.03 18.12
N SER A 54 -5.42 0.92 18.47
CA SER A 54 -6.85 0.74 18.30
C SER A 54 -7.27 0.98 16.85
N ILE A 55 -6.37 1.40 15.94
CA ILE A 55 -6.73 1.78 14.56
C ILE A 55 -6.80 0.54 13.66
N GLY A 56 -7.87 0.45 12.87
CA GLY A 56 -8.14 -0.65 11.96
C GLY A 56 -9.05 -1.72 12.55
N ALA A 57 -9.49 -2.65 11.70
CA ALA A 57 -10.25 -3.80 12.12
C ALA A 57 -9.35 -4.85 12.77
N ASN A 58 -9.83 -5.41 13.87
CA ASN A 58 -9.27 -6.58 14.50
C ASN A 58 -9.90 -7.84 13.90
N MET A 59 -9.16 -8.47 12.98
CA MET A 59 -9.58 -9.68 12.27
C MET A 59 -8.76 -10.89 12.71
N PRO A 60 -9.34 -12.11 12.68
CA PRO A 60 -8.68 -13.32 13.20
C PRO A 60 -7.49 -13.80 12.37
N TYR A 61 -7.33 -13.29 11.14
CA TYR A 61 -6.25 -13.70 10.25
C TYR A 61 -4.96 -12.91 10.46
N ILE A 62 -3.85 -13.55 10.09
CA ILE A 62 -2.55 -12.92 9.87
C ILE A 62 -2.26 -12.96 8.37
N ARG A 63 -1.82 -11.82 7.83
CA ARG A 63 -1.39 -11.69 6.44
C ARG A 63 0.09 -12.01 6.29
N TYR A 64 0.44 -12.67 5.19
CA TYR A 64 1.80 -12.91 4.73
C TYR A 64 1.94 -12.35 3.30
N ASP A 65 2.63 -11.22 3.17
CA ASP A 65 2.70 -10.45 1.91
C ASP A 65 3.75 -11.02 0.94
N SER A 66 3.64 -10.68 -0.34
CA SER A 66 4.53 -11.14 -1.42
C SER A 66 6.02 -10.85 -1.18
N CYS A 67 6.34 -9.72 -0.52
CA CYS A 67 7.70 -9.34 -0.20
C CYS A 67 8.36 -10.20 0.90
N GLU A 68 7.56 -10.98 1.64
CA GLU A 68 8.01 -11.88 2.70
C GLU A 68 8.21 -13.32 2.20
N ALA A 69 7.84 -13.60 0.95
CA ALA A 69 7.86 -14.94 0.38
C ALA A 69 9.28 -15.38 -0.05
N GLU A 70 9.64 -16.62 0.27
CA GLU A 70 10.73 -17.33 -0.40
C GLU A 70 10.27 -17.72 -1.82
N LEU A 71 10.93 -17.17 -2.85
CA LEU A 71 10.60 -17.42 -4.24
C LEU A 71 11.43 -18.56 -4.85
N GLY A 72 10.86 -19.31 -5.77
CA GLY A 72 11.62 -20.30 -6.55
C GLY A 72 10.93 -20.79 -7.80
N GLY A 73 11.60 -21.71 -8.51
CA GLY A 73 11.07 -22.31 -9.75
C GLY A 73 10.82 -21.33 -10.90
N GLY A 74 11.48 -20.16 -10.88
CA GLY A 74 11.29 -19.11 -11.88
C GLY A 74 10.26 -18.05 -11.49
N ALA A 75 9.72 -18.09 -10.26
CA ALA A 75 8.91 -17.00 -9.73
C ALA A 75 9.73 -15.70 -9.61
N GLU A 76 9.06 -14.56 -9.78
CA GLU A 76 9.65 -13.23 -9.76
C GLU A 76 8.79 -12.28 -8.93
N LEU A 77 9.39 -11.45 -8.08
CA LEU A 77 8.66 -10.34 -7.46
C LEU A 77 8.45 -9.25 -8.52
N LYS A 78 7.20 -8.84 -8.73
CA LYS A 78 6.82 -7.69 -9.56
C LYS A 78 6.46 -6.53 -8.65
N THR A 79 6.85 -5.31 -9.03
CA THR A 79 6.70 -4.10 -8.21
C THR A 79 6.28 -2.92 -9.08
N SER A 80 5.52 -1.98 -8.54
CA SER A 80 5.17 -0.71 -9.21
C SER A 80 5.12 0.45 -8.20
N TYR A 81 6.28 0.87 -7.70
CA TYR A 81 6.38 1.96 -6.72
C TYR A 81 6.13 3.37 -7.29
N ASP A 82 5.97 3.51 -8.60
CA ASP A 82 5.53 4.74 -9.26
C ASP A 82 4.03 4.70 -9.64
N TRP A 83 3.30 3.64 -9.23
CA TRP A 83 1.90 3.39 -9.60
C TRP A 83 1.66 3.55 -11.11
N ASP A 84 2.47 2.90 -11.95
CA ASP A 84 2.19 2.80 -13.37
C ASP A 84 0.85 2.09 -13.58
N LEU A 85 -0.06 2.73 -14.32
CA LEU A 85 -1.40 2.20 -14.57
C LEU A 85 -1.35 0.98 -15.51
N GLU A 86 -0.26 0.76 -16.23
CA GLU A 86 -0.09 -0.40 -17.12
C GLU A 86 0.42 -1.64 -16.37
N GLU A 87 0.93 -1.48 -15.14
CA GLU A 87 1.51 -2.56 -14.36
C GLU A 87 0.50 -3.13 -13.36
N ILE A 88 0.29 -4.45 -13.40
CA ILE A 88 -0.61 -5.13 -12.43
C ILE A 88 -0.17 -4.87 -10.99
N ALA A 89 1.13 -4.73 -10.75
CA ALA A 89 1.69 -4.49 -9.42
C ALA A 89 1.19 -3.19 -8.76
N SER A 90 0.67 -2.23 -9.52
CA SER A 90 0.09 -1.00 -8.95
C SER A 90 -1.21 -1.23 -8.16
N GLN A 91 -1.81 -2.43 -8.30
CA GLN A 91 -3.05 -2.86 -7.64
C GLN A 91 -2.82 -3.95 -6.58
N ALA A 92 -1.56 -4.30 -6.34
CA ALA A 92 -1.14 -5.28 -5.35
C ALA A 92 -0.89 -4.62 -3.99
N SER A 93 -0.97 -5.38 -2.89
CA SER A 93 -0.56 -4.87 -1.58
C SER A 93 0.90 -4.47 -1.62
N ASN A 94 1.24 -3.37 -0.94
CA ASN A 94 2.58 -2.81 -0.98
C ASN A 94 3.11 -2.57 -2.41
N GLN A 95 2.22 -2.47 -3.40
CA GLN A 95 2.54 -2.29 -4.81
C GLN A 95 3.43 -3.44 -5.35
N SER A 96 3.31 -4.65 -4.80
CA SER A 96 4.11 -5.81 -5.22
C SER A 96 3.35 -7.14 -5.16
N TYR A 97 3.61 -8.04 -6.11
CA TYR A 97 3.09 -9.41 -6.09
C TYR A 97 4.11 -10.41 -6.63
N VAL A 98 3.96 -11.69 -6.31
CA VAL A 98 4.78 -12.77 -6.87
C VAL A 98 4.19 -13.24 -8.20
N ASN A 99 4.89 -13.01 -9.30
CA ASN A 99 4.59 -13.58 -10.60
C ASN A 99 5.07 -15.03 -10.70
N LEU A 100 4.18 -15.92 -11.13
CA LEU A 100 4.39 -17.36 -11.32
C LEU A 100 4.26 -17.70 -12.82
N PRO A 101 5.34 -17.58 -13.61
CA PRO A 101 5.27 -17.59 -15.07
C PRO A 101 5.09 -18.98 -15.71
N GLY A 102 5.19 -20.07 -14.95
CA GLY A 102 5.08 -21.41 -15.50
C GLY A 102 5.24 -22.51 -14.45
N ASP A 103 5.24 -23.75 -14.93
CA ASP A 103 5.33 -24.96 -14.10
C ASP A 103 6.55 -24.92 -13.15
N GLY A 104 6.28 -25.16 -11.87
CA GLY A 104 7.27 -25.17 -10.80
C GLY A 104 7.53 -23.82 -10.13
N ALA A 105 7.08 -22.69 -10.70
CA ALA A 105 7.22 -21.39 -10.06
C ALA A 105 6.39 -21.30 -8.78
N TYR A 106 6.98 -20.79 -7.68
CA TYR A 106 6.30 -20.74 -6.38
C TYR A 106 6.66 -19.52 -5.52
N ALA A 107 5.75 -19.22 -4.60
CA ALA A 107 5.94 -18.39 -3.41
C ALA A 107 5.76 -19.28 -2.16
N GLU A 108 6.67 -19.21 -1.19
CA GLU A 108 6.64 -20.00 0.04
C GLU A 108 6.82 -19.11 1.28
N TRP A 109 5.95 -19.25 2.26
CA TRP A 109 6.02 -18.55 3.54
C TRP A 109 6.21 -19.53 4.69
N THR A 110 6.92 -19.08 5.72
CA THR A 110 6.95 -19.76 7.02
C THR A 110 5.90 -19.11 7.90
N VAL A 111 4.94 -19.88 8.40
CA VAL A 111 3.83 -19.31 9.18
C VAL A 111 4.26 -19.05 10.63
N GLU A 112 3.73 -17.98 11.23
CA GLU A 112 4.03 -17.55 12.59
C GLU A 112 2.89 -17.83 13.58
N THR A 113 1.72 -18.19 13.07
CA THR A 113 0.52 -18.52 13.85
C THR A 113 -0.07 -19.86 13.44
N SER A 114 -0.91 -20.43 14.30
CA SER A 114 -1.64 -21.65 13.98
C SER A 114 -2.89 -21.32 13.16
N GLY A 115 -3.22 -22.13 12.17
CA GLY A 115 -4.41 -21.90 11.35
C GLY A 115 -4.62 -22.93 10.26
N ASN A 116 -5.85 -23.02 9.75
CA ASN A 116 -6.24 -23.93 8.67
C ASN A 116 -7.13 -23.29 7.62
N GLY A 117 -7.71 -22.11 7.90
CA GLY A 117 -8.39 -21.27 6.92
C GLY A 117 -7.38 -20.39 6.20
N VAL A 118 -7.30 -20.55 4.87
CA VAL A 118 -6.41 -19.77 4.02
C VAL A 118 -7.23 -18.97 3.03
N THR A 119 -7.01 -17.66 2.99
CA THR A 119 -7.43 -16.80 1.88
C THR A 119 -6.21 -16.49 1.04
N MET A 120 -6.31 -16.56 -0.27
CA MET A 120 -5.25 -16.21 -1.20
C MET A 120 -5.75 -15.12 -2.14
N ARG A 121 -5.05 -13.99 -2.18
CA ARG A 121 -5.27 -12.94 -3.18
C ARG A 121 -4.37 -13.20 -4.39
N PHE A 122 -4.97 -13.32 -5.57
CA PHE A 122 -4.30 -13.80 -6.77
C PHE A 122 -4.70 -12.99 -8.01
N THR A 123 -3.91 -13.15 -9.07
CA THR A 123 -4.22 -12.63 -10.41
C THR A 123 -3.96 -13.68 -11.48
N LEU A 124 -4.75 -13.65 -12.55
CA LEU A 124 -4.52 -14.38 -13.79
C LEU A 124 -5.14 -13.59 -14.97
N PRO A 125 -4.67 -13.82 -16.21
CA PRO A 125 -5.13 -13.06 -17.37
C PRO A 125 -6.62 -13.21 -17.65
N ASP A 126 -7.24 -12.16 -18.18
CA ASP A 126 -8.57 -12.20 -18.74
C ASP A 126 -8.60 -12.86 -20.14
N THR A 127 -9.79 -13.19 -20.62
CA THR A 127 -10.04 -13.57 -22.02
C THR A 127 -10.33 -12.35 -22.89
N ALA A 128 -10.13 -12.50 -24.21
CA ALA A 128 -10.29 -11.39 -25.16
C ALA A 128 -11.72 -10.84 -25.24
N ASP A 129 -12.72 -11.61 -24.83
CA ASP A 129 -14.13 -11.20 -24.74
C ASP A 129 -14.56 -10.79 -23.33
N GLY A 130 -13.63 -10.79 -22.36
CA GLY A 130 -13.87 -10.40 -20.98
C GLY A 130 -14.58 -11.45 -20.13
N MET A 131 -14.85 -12.64 -20.66
CA MET A 131 -15.62 -13.66 -19.94
C MET A 131 -14.82 -14.39 -18.86
N GLY A 132 -13.56 -13.99 -18.64
CA GLY A 132 -12.61 -14.67 -17.78
C GLY A 132 -12.20 -16.05 -18.30
N GLN A 133 -11.28 -16.67 -17.58
CA GLN A 133 -10.85 -18.05 -17.80
C GLN A 133 -10.49 -18.73 -16.49
N ASP A 134 -10.57 -20.05 -16.49
CA ASP A 134 -10.26 -20.86 -15.33
C ASP A 134 -8.80 -21.31 -15.32
N GLY A 135 -8.28 -21.53 -14.13
CA GLY A 135 -6.93 -21.98 -13.85
C GLY A 135 -6.84 -22.66 -12.50
N SER A 136 -5.63 -22.97 -12.06
CA SER A 136 -5.43 -23.46 -10.69
C SER A 136 -4.00 -23.27 -10.21
N LEU A 137 -3.86 -23.17 -8.89
CA LEU A 137 -2.58 -23.21 -8.19
C LEU A 137 -2.56 -24.38 -7.21
N ASP A 138 -1.39 -24.97 -7.02
CA ASP A 138 -1.19 -26.05 -6.06
C ASP A 138 -0.71 -25.48 -4.73
N VAL A 139 -1.23 -26.04 -3.63
CA VAL A 139 -0.83 -25.72 -2.26
C VAL A 139 0.01 -26.87 -1.73
N TYR A 140 1.18 -26.54 -1.22
CA TYR A 140 2.08 -27.46 -0.54
C TYR A 140 2.25 -27.04 0.92
N VAL A 141 2.33 -28.01 1.81
CA VAL A 141 2.69 -27.82 3.22
C VAL A 141 3.91 -28.67 3.52
N ASN A 142 4.97 -28.04 4.04
CA ASN A 142 6.24 -28.69 4.36
C ASN A 142 6.79 -29.54 3.18
N GLY A 143 6.67 -29.00 1.96
CA GLY A 143 7.13 -29.62 0.72
C GLY A 143 6.22 -30.72 0.15
N SER A 144 5.09 -31.03 0.79
CA SER A 144 4.11 -32.02 0.31
C SER A 144 2.87 -31.34 -0.25
N LYS A 145 2.43 -31.71 -1.46
CA LYS A 145 1.20 -31.17 -2.04
C LYS A 145 -0.01 -31.62 -1.20
N VAL A 146 -0.81 -30.67 -0.75
CA VAL A 146 -2.02 -30.94 0.06
C VAL A 146 -3.31 -30.59 -0.67
N LYS A 147 -3.27 -29.65 -1.63
CA LYS A 147 -4.48 -29.20 -2.35
C LYS A 147 -4.12 -28.67 -3.75
N THR A 148 -5.09 -28.71 -4.66
CA THR A 148 -5.15 -27.86 -5.86
C THR A 148 -6.35 -26.94 -5.68
N VAL A 149 -6.15 -25.64 -5.84
CA VAL A 149 -7.16 -24.61 -5.67
C VAL A 149 -7.54 -24.10 -7.06
N ASP A 150 -8.80 -24.26 -7.42
CA ASP A 150 -9.34 -23.75 -8.67
C ASP A 150 -9.47 -22.22 -8.59
N LEU A 151 -9.07 -21.55 -9.66
CA LEU A 151 -9.06 -20.11 -9.82
C LEU A 151 -9.86 -19.73 -11.07
N THR A 152 -10.46 -18.56 -11.07
CA THR A 152 -11.11 -18.00 -12.27
C THR A 152 -10.91 -16.49 -12.31
N SER A 153 -10.80 -15.93 -13.51
CA SER A 153 -10.84 -14.47 -13.72
C SER A 153 -12.23 -13.99 -14.12
N TYR A 154 -13.28 -14.81 -13.96
CA TYR A 154 -14.65 -14.48 -14.34
C TYR A 154 -15.19 -13.21 -13.64
N TYR A 155 -14.87 -13.05 -12.36
CA TYR A 155 -15.27 -11.90 -11.54
C TYR A 155 -14.33 -10.70 -11.72
N MET A 156 -13.14 -10.95 -12.25
CA MET A 156 -12.07 -9.99 -12.39
C MET A 156 -12.24 -9.12 -13.63
N TRP A 157 -11.37 -8.12 -13.67
CA TRP A 157 -11.11 -7.23 -14.79
C TRP A 157 -12.26 -6.30 -15.14
N GLN A 158 -12.01 -5.01 -14.88
CA GLN A 158 -12.82 -3.91 -15.39
C GLN A 158 -11.89 -2.98 -16.15
N TYR A 159 -12.29 -2.52 -17.33
CA TYR A 159 -11.45 -1.71 -18.20
C TYR A 159 -11.94 -0.26 -18.19
N MET A 160 -11.08 0.66 -17.73
CA MET A 160 -11.44 2.04 -17.40
C MET A 160 -10.96 3.04 -18.45
N ASP A 161 -11.89 3.64 -19.18
CA ASP A 161 -11.69 4.86 -19.99
C ASP A 161 -12.68 5.97 -19.56
N GLY A 162 -12.82 6.11 -18.23
CA GLY A 162 -13.89 6.85 -17.56
C GLY A 162 -14.76 5.88 -16.76
N SER A 163 -15.86 5.42 -17.35
CA SER A 163 -16.72 4.40 -16.72
C SER A 163 -16.21 2.98 -17.06
N PRO A 164 -16.44 1.99 -16.18
CA PRO A 164 -15.97 0.62 -16.40
C PRO A 164 -16.59 -0.03 -17.64
N LYS A 165 -15.80 -0.91 -18.26
CA LYS A 165 -16.18 -1.81 -19.35
C LYS A 165 -15.82 -3.24 -18.98
N ASP A 166 -16.65 -4.18 -19.43
CA ASP A 166 -16.55 -5.59 -19.05
C ASP A 166 -15.66 -6.42 -20.00
N ALA A 167 -14.96 -5.81 -20.95
CA ALA A 167 -14.11 -6.55 -21.89
C ALA A 167 -12.87 -5.73 -22.27
N PRO A 168 -11.73 -6.39 -22.57
CA PRO A 168 -10.50 -5.71 -22.94
C PRO A 168 -10.70 -4.71 -24.07
N GLY A 169 -10.14 -3.52 -23.90
CA GLY A 169 -10.35 -2.42 -24.84
C GLY A 169 -9.30 -1.33 -24.70
N LYS A 170 -9.72 -0.09 -24.88
CA LYS A 170 -8.90 1.07 -24.53
C LYS A 170 -9.17 1.38 -23.05
N GLY A 171 -8.12 1.76 -22.32
CA GLY A 171 -8.23 2.14 -20.92
C GLY A 171 -7.35 1.31 -20.01
N THR A 172 -7.34 1.69 -18.74
CA THR A 172 -6.60 1.02 -17.67
C THR A 172 -7.32 -0.25 -17.26
N ALA A 173 -6.59 -1.37 -17.18
CA ALA A 173 -7.15 -2.62 -16.66
C ALA A 173 -7.12 -2.57 -15.12
N CYS A 174 -8.30 -2.48 -14.51
CA CYS A 174 -8.53 -2.41 -13.07
C CYS A 174 -9.13 -3.72 -12.56
N PHE A 175 -9.29 -3.83 -11.24
CA PHE A 175 -9.80 -5.04 -10.59
C PHE A 175 -8.97 -6.27 -11.02
N ALA A 176 -7.64 -6.08 -11.08
CA ALA A 176 -6.69 -7.03 -11.62
C ALA A 176 -6.37 -8.20 -10.68
N PHE A 177 -6.92 -8.20 -9.46
CA PHE A 177 -6.76 -9.24 -8.47
C PHE A 177 -8.13 -9.66 -7.93
N ASP A 178 -8.22 -10.90 -7.46
CA ASP A 178 -9.37 -11.47 -6.77
C ASP A 178 -8.91 -12.31 -5.58
N GLU A 179 -9.84 -12.79 -4.77
CA GLU A 179 -9.57 -13.67 -3.64
C GLU A 179 -10.27 -15.01 -3.78
N VAL A 180 -9.60 -16.08 -3.34
CA VAL A 180 -10.21 -17.39 -3.09
C VAL A 180 -9.88 -17.81 -1.67
N HIS A 181 -10.74 -18.64 -1.07
CA HIS A 181 -10.51 -19.17 0.27
C HIS A 181 -10.75 -20.67 0.33
N PHE A 182 -10.00 -21.36 1.20
CA PHE A 182 -10.10 -22.79 1.38
C PHE A 182 -9.63 -23.24 2.77
N LEU A 183 -10.17 -24.37 3.21
CA LEU A 183 -9.71 -25.06 4.41
C LEU A 183 -8.65 -26.12 4.07
N LEU A 184 -7.57 -26.13 4.85
CA LEU A 184 -6.63 -27.24 4.96
C LEU A 184 -7.22 -28.33 5.85
N GLU A 185 -6.87 -29.60 5.57
CA GLU A 185 -7.30 -30.73 6.40
C GLU A 185 -6.61 -30.74 7.77
N GLU A 186 -5.35 -30.29 7.81
CA GLU A 186 -4.55 -30.18 9.02
C GLU A 186 -4.30 -28.70 9.35
N MET A 187 -4.23 -28.40 10.65
CA MET A 187 -3.85 -27.09 11.15
C MET A 187 -2.35 -26.90 10.95
N LEU A 188 -1.97 -25.80 10.31
CA LEU A 188 -0.59 -25.34 10.30
C LEU A 188 -0.23 -24.86 11.70
N GLU A 189 1.02 -25.07 12.08
CA GLU A 189 1.60 -24.59 13.32
C GLU A 189 2.76 -23.63 13.03
N PRO A 190 3.10 -22.72 13.97
CA PRO A 190 4.24 -21.82 13.80
C PRO A 190 5.53 -22.57 13.40
N GLY A 191 6.14 -22.16 12.29
CA GLY A 191 7.30 -22.78 11.68
C GLY A 191 7.00 -23.73 10.51
N ASP A 192 5.73 -24.12 10.30
CA ASP A 192 5.34 -24.82 9.08
C ASP A 192 5.51 -23.92 7.85
N LYS A 193 5.82 -24.54 6.72
CA LYS A 193 5.94 -23.84 5.44
C LYS A 193 4.71 -24.08 4.57
N ILE A 194 4.04 -23.01 4.15
CA ILE A 194 2.98 -23.05 3.14
C ILE A 194 3.52 -22.48 1.84
N ARG A 195 3.34 -23.20 0.74
CA ARG A 195 3.77 -22.81 -0.60
C ARG A 195 2.62 -22.84 -1.57
N ILE A 196 2.50 -21.76 -2.33
CA ILE A 196 1.62 -21.66 -3.49
C ILE A 196 2.48 -21.81 -4.75
N GLN A 197 2.18 -22.82 -5.57
CA GLN A 197 3.00 -23.19 -6.71
C GLN A 197 2.16 -23.39 -7.98
N SER A 198 2.63 -22.85 -9.10
CA SER A 198 2.06 -23.14 -10.41
C SER A 198 2.45 -24.54 -10.88
N SER A 199 1.47 -25.32 -11.33
CA SER A 199 1.67 -26.59 -12.03
C SER A 199 1.75 -26.42 -13.56
N GLY A 200 1.74 -25.16 -14.04
CA GLY A 200 1.56 -24.84 -15.45
C GLY A 200 0.15 -25.09 -15.97
N ALA A 201 -0.84 -25.17 -15.07
CA ALA A 201 -2.25 -25.36 -15.41
C ALA A 201 -2.69 -24.37 -16.49
N ASN A 202 -3.33 -24.89 -17.54
CA ASN A 202 -3.82 -24.15 -18.71
C ASN A 202 -2.79 -23.28 -19.45
N GLY A 203 -1.48 -23.40 -19.14
CA GLY A 203 -0.43 -22.57 -19.72
C GLY A 203 -0.56 -21.09 -19.37
N LEU A 204 -1.23 -20.77 -18.26
CA LEU A 204 -1.43 -19.39 -17.80
C LEU A 204 -0.27 -18.92 -16.94
N ILE A 205 -0.10 -17.60 -16.90
CA ILE A 205 0.72 -16.92 -15.90
C ILE A 205 -0.20 -16.60 -14.72
N TYR A 206 0.25 -16.90 -13.51
CA TYR A 206 -0.47 -16.55 -12.30
C TYR A 206 0.32 -15.51 -11.51
N GLY A 207 -0.34 -14.78 -10.65
CA GLY A 207 0.29 -13.97 -9.62
C GLY A 207 -0.33 -14.25 -8.26
N VAL A 208 0.48 -14.16 -7.21
CA VAL A 208 0.03 -14.25 -5.81
C VAL A 208 0.47 -12.99 -5.11
N ASP A 209 -0.49 -12.25 -4.57
CA ASP A 209 -0.24 -11.02 -3.82
C ASP A 209 0.12 -11.35 -2.37
N PHE A 210 -0.79 -12.00 -1.66
CA PHE A 210 -0.57 -12.46 -0.28
C PHE A 210 -1.45 -13.67 0.03
N ILE A 211 -1.16 -14.29 1.18
CA ILE A 211 -2.10 -15.19 1.86
C ILE A 211 -2.51 -14.61 3.21
N GLU A 212 -3.74 -14.87 3.63
CA GLU A 212 -4.23 -14.64 4.99
C GLU A 212 -4.50 -16.01 5.64
N LEU A 213 -3.94 -16.25 6.82
CA LEU A 213 -4.09 -17.50 7.58
C LEU A 213 -4.83 -17.23 8.89
N GLU A 214 -5.84 -18.05 9.20
CA GLU A 214 -6.56 -18.02 10.47
C GLU A 214 -6.95 -19.43 10.93
N GLU A 215 -7.24 -19.56 12.23
CA GLU A 215 -7.98 -20.70 12.75
C GLU A 215 -9.46 -20.58 12.37
N ALA A 216 -9.93 -21.47 11.49
CA ALA A 216 -11.36 -21.57 11.23
C ALA A 216 -12.03 -22.23 12.44
N ALA A 217 -12.80 -21.44 13.20
CA ALA A 217 -13.57 -21.92 14.35
C ALA A 217 -14.45 -23.12 13.96
N ALA A 218 -14.86 -23.97 14.91
CA ALA A 218 -15.77 -25.07 14.61
C ALA A 218 -17.13 -24.56 14.07
N PRO A 219 -17.83 -25.33 13.22
CA PRO A 219 -19.17 -24.96 12.74
C PRO A 219 -20.13 -24.66 13.90
N ILE A 220 -20.89 -23.59 13.77
CA ILE A 220 -21.92 -23.20 14.72
C ILE A 220 -23.10 -24.17 14.58
N GLU A 221 -23.47 -24.81 15.69
CA GLU A 221 -24.62 -25.72 15.77
C GLU A 221 -25.95 -24.97 15.72
N GLN A 222 -27.01 -25.65 15.27
CA GLN A 222 -28.36 -25.09 15.22
C GLN A 222 -28.78 -24.51 16.59
N PRO A 223 -29.13 -23.21 16.68
CA PRO A 223 -29.61 -22.60 17.92
C PRO A 223 -30.91 -23.25 18.41
N SER A 224 -31.08 -23.33 19.74
CA SER A 224 -32.36 -23.74 20.32
C SER A 224 -33.48 -22.76 19.92
N ASN A 225 -34.70 -23.25 19.69
CA ASN A 225 -35.85 -22.44 19.23
C ASN A 225 -35.66 -21.79 17.85
N SER A 226 -34.95 -22.48 16.95
CA SER A 226 -34.84 -22.12 15.54
C SER A 226 -35.50 -23.14 14.62
N TYR A 227 -35.77 -22.75 13.38
CA TYR A 227 -36.01 -23.66 12.26
C TYR A 227 -34.76 -23.77 11.39
N SER A 228 -34.48 -24.98 10.89
CA SER A 228 -33.44 -25.18 9.89
C SER A 228 -34.06 -25.13 8.49
N ILE A 229 -33.39 -24.48 7.53
CA ILE A 229 -33.85 -24.49 6.13
C ILE A 229 -33.91 -25.92 5.53
N ALA A 230 -33.14 -26.86 6.09
CA ALA A 230 -33.18 -28.27 5.69
C ALA A 230 -34.53 -28.94 5.99
N ASP A 231 -35.21 -28.52 7.07
CA ASP A 231 -36.55 -29.01 7.42
C ASP A 231 -37.62 -28.53 6.42
N PHE A 232 -37.29 -27.50 5.63
CA PHE A 232 -38.14 -26.90 4.59
C PHE A 232 -37.75 -27.35 3.18
N GLY A 233 -36.77 -28.26 3.06
CA GLY A 233 -36.41 -28.91 1.80
C GLY A 233 -35.18 -28.35 1.08
N ALA A 234 -34.46 -27.40 1.69
CA ALA A 234 -33.16 -26.97 1.18
C ALA A 234 -32.15 -28.11 1.30
N VAL A 235 -31.29 -28.30 0.30
CA VAL A 235 -30.31 -29.38 0.27
C VAL A 235 -28.94 -28.82 -0.11
N ALA A 236 -28.02 -28.79 0.85
CA ALA A 236 -26.66 -28.34 0.60
C ALA A 236 -25.96 -29.14 -0.50
N ASP A 237 -25.10 -28.44 -1.25
CA ASP A 237 -24.11 -28.97 -2.19
C ASP A 237 -24.70 -29.81 -3.34
N ASP A 238 -25.99 -29.64 -3.65
CA ASP A 238 -26.67 -30.41 -4.70
C ASP A 238 -26.82 -29.67 -6.05
N GLY A 239 -26.38 -28.41 -6.08
CA GLY A 239 -26.41 -27.53 -7.26
C GLY A 239 -27.80 -27.08 -7.70
N LYS A 240 -28.84 -27.25 -6.86
CA LYS A 240 -30.21 -26.82 -7.17
C LYS A 240 -30.59 -25.56 -6.37
N ASP A 241 -31.59 -24.86 -6.88
CA ASP A 241 -32.13 -23.66 -6.24
C ASP A 241 -32.87 -24.00 -4.93
N ASP A 242 -32.51 -23.30 -3.86
CA ASP A 242 -33.01 -23.47 -2.49
C ASP A 242 -33.95 -22.34 -2.05
N TYR A 243 -34.22 -21.35 -2.91
CA TYR A 243 -34.96 -20.14 -2.55
C TYR A 243 -36.34 -20.42 -1.95
N GLU A 244 -37.10 -21.35 -2.54
CA GLU A 244 -38.44 -21.68 -2.05
C GLU A 244 -38.40 -22.25 -0.62
N ALA A 245 -37.39 -23.07 -0.31
CA ALA A 245 -37.22 -23.65 1.02
C ALA A 245 -36.76 -22.59 2.04
N ILE A 246 -35.80 -21.74 1.66
CA ILE A 246 -35.30 -20.65 2.50
C ILE A 246 -36.42 -19.67 2.84
N THR A 247 -37.16 -19.21 1.83
CA THR A 247 -38.27 -18.25 2.05
C THR A 247 -39.42 -18.86 2.84
N ALA A 248 -39.75 -20.14 2.64
CA ALA A 248 -40.75 -20.85 3.45
C ALA A 248 -40.31 -20.98 4.92
N CYS A 249 -39.04 -21.27 5.17
CA CYS A 249 -38.48 -21.35 6.51
C CYS A 249 -38.55 -20.00 7.23
N VAL A 250 -38.13 -18.91 6.58
CA VAL A 250 -38.20 -17.55 7.15
C VAL A 250 -39.65 -17.16 7.46
N ALA A 251 -40.59 -17.42 6.54
CA ALA A 251 -42.00 -17.10 6.75
C ALA A 251 -42.59 -17.86 7.96
N ALA A 252 -42.30 -19.16 8.07
CA ALA A 252 -42.73 -19.97 9.21
C ALA A 252 -42.08 -19.53 10.53
N ALA A 253 -40.80 -19.20 10.50
CA ALA A 253 -40.08 -18.67 11.66
C ALA A 253 -40.67 -17.33 12.13
N ASN A 254 -41.04 -16.46 11.21
CA ASN A 254 -41.70 -15.18 11.52
C ASN A 254 -43.07 -15.39 12.20
N GLU A 255 -43.89 -16.32 11.69
CA GLU A 255 -45.20 -16.65 12.26
C GLU A 255 -45.07 -17.25 13.67
N ASP A 256 -44.09 -18.14 13.86
CA ASP A 256 -43.87 -18.87 15.11
C ASP A 256 -42.96 -18.15 16.11
N GLN A 257 -42.43 -16.97 15.74
CA GLN A 257 -41.47 -16.19 16.55
C GLN A 257 -40.22 -17.00 16.91
N LYS A 258 -39.60 -17.56 15.88
CA LYS A 258 -38.38 -18.37 15.95
C LYS A 258 -37.26 -17.77 15.12
N ASP A 259 -36.06 -18.21 15.41
CA ASP A 259 -34.88 -17.92 14.60
C ASP A 259 -34.79 -18.88 13.39
N VAL A 260 -33.95 -18.53 12.41
CA VAL A 260 -33.63 -19.34 11.24
C VAL A 260 -32.17 -19.75 11.28
N TYR A 261 -31.93 -21.03 11.03
CA TYR A 261 -30.60 -21.61 10.93
C TYR A 261 -30.34 -22.15 9.52
N ILE A 262 -29.22 -21.74 8.95
CA ILE A 262 -28.70 -22.21 7.67
C ILE A 262 -27.51 -23.14 7.98
N PRO A 263 -27.64 -24.47 7.83
CA PRO A 263 -26.56 -25.41 8.15
C PRO A 263 -25.32 -25.19 7.29
N ALA A 264 -24.23 -25.88 7.63
CA ALA A 264 -23.05 -25.95 6.76
C ALA A 264 -23.39 -26.53 5.37
N GLY A 265 -22.65 -26.05 4.36
CA GLY A 265 -22.78 -26.41 2.95
C GLY A 265 -23.15 -25.22 2.06
N THR A 266 -23.21 -25.47 0.75
CA THR A 266 -23.52 -24.47 -0.28
C THR A 266 -24.96 -24.56 -0.71
N TYR A 267 -25.70 -23.45 -0.64
CA TYR A 267 -27.09 -23.33 -1.07
C TYR A 267 -27.19 -22.33 -2.21
N HIS A 268 -28.01 -22.63 -3.22
CA HIS A 268 -28.07 -21.81 -4.42
C HIS A 268 -29.35 -20.99 -4.48
N ILE A 269 -29.25 -19.74 -4.93
CA ILE A 269 -30.40 -18.85 -5.17
C ILE A 269 -30.26 -18.25 -6.58
N ASN A 270 -31.30 -18.30 -7.42
CA ASN A 270 -31.23 -17.85 -8.81
C ASN A 270 -31.99 -16.53 -9.08
N GLN A 271 -32.37 -15.82 -8.01
CA GLN A 271 -33.15 -14.58 -8.03
C GLN A 271 -32.81 -13.70 -6.81
N ILE A 272 -33.35 -12.48 -6.77
CA ILE A 272 -33.29 -11.65 -5.56
C ILE A 272 -33.99 -12.37 -4.39
N TRP A 273 -33.33 -12.43 -3.23
CA TRP A 273 -33.94 -12.82 -1.99
C TRP A 273 -34.68 -11.65 -1.34
N SER A 274 -36.00 -11.56 -1.58
CA SER A 274 -36.86 -10.62 -0.84
C SER A 274 -37.05 -11.08 0.60
N LEU A 275 -36.43 -10.36 1.54
CA LEU A 275 -36.42 -10.70 2.96
C LEU A 275 -37.50 -9.93 3.73
N GLU A 276 -38.49 -10.68 4.22
CA GLU A 276 -39.50 -10.21 5.19
C GLU A 276 -39.26 -10.92 6.54
N ALA A 277 -38.62 -10.23 7.48
CA ALA A 277 -38.20 -10.81 8.75
C ALA A 277 -38.25 -9.75 9.86
N SER A 278 -38.86 -10.06 10.99
CA SER A 278 -38.89 -9.13 12.13
C SER A 278 -38.59 -9.87 13.43
N ASP A 279 -37.84 -9.21 14.31
CA ASP A 279 -37.56 -9.70 15.67
C ASP A 279 -36.93 -11.11 15.74
N MET A 280 -36.09 -11.48 14.77
CA MET A 280 -35.49 -12.81 14.65
C MET A 280 -33.99 -12.77 14.32
N THR A 281 -33.31 -13.87 14.61
CA THR A 281 -31.95 -14.16 14.13
C THR A 281 -32.01 -15.06 12.90
N ILE A 282 -31.24 -14.74 11.87
CA ILE A 282 -30.96 -15.58 10.71
C ILE A 282 -29.47 -15.85 10.73
N THR A 283 -29.08 -17.08 11.05
CA THR A 283 -27.66 -17.40 11.28
C THR A 283 -27.21 -18.65 10.54
N GLY A 284 -25.99 -18.61 10.00
CA GLY A 284 -25.33 -19.75 9.40
C GLY A 284 -24.47 -20.54 10.39
N ALA A 285 -23.76 -21.54 9.87
CA ALA A 285 -22.79 -22.35 10.61
C ALA A 285 -21.40 -21.67 10.74
N GLY A 286 -21.23 -20.44 10.25
CA GLY A 286 -19.95 -19.71 10.20
C GLY A 286 -19.52 -19.41 8.77
N ILE A 287 -18.74 -18.34 8.59
CA ILE A 287 -18.28 -17.86 7.27
C ILE A 287 -17.47 -18.91 6.48
N TRP A 288 -16.83 -19.86 7.16
CA TRP A 288 -16.07 -20.94 6.52
C TRP A 288 -16.93 -22.16 6.13
N TYR A 289 -18.20 -22.21 6.51
CA TYR A 289 -19.03 -23.42 6.42
C TYR A 289 -20.36 -23.24 5.72
N THR A 290 -21.04 -22.10 5.89
CA THR A 290 -22.31 -21.83 5.20
C THR A 290 -22.04 -20.89 4.04
N ASN A 291 -22.33 -21.35 2.82
CA ASN A 291 -22.20 -20.55 1.60
C ASN A 291 -23.58 -20.35 0.95
N ILE A 292 -23.96 -19.10 0.70
CA ILE A 292 -25.07 -18.74 -0.18
C ILE A 292 -24.51 -18.30 -1.53
N GLN A 293 -24.72 -19.10 -2.56
CA GLN A 293 -24.28 -18.80 -3.93
C GLN A 293 -25.45 -18.31 -4.78
N PHE A 294 -25.44 -17.03 -5.16
CA PHE A 294 -26.35 -16.57 -6.20
C PHE A 294 -25.87 -17.05 -7.57
N THR A 295 -26.76 -17.60 -8.40
CA THR A 295 -26.38 -18.31 -9.65
C THR A 295 -26.71 -17.55 -10.92
N ASN A 296 -27.53 -16.52 -10.84
CA ASN A 296 -27.92 -15.72 -12.00
C ASN A 296 -26.91 -14.60 -12.24
N ASP A 297 -26.48 -14.40 -13.47
CA ASP A 297 -25.53 -13.34 -13.86
C ASP A 297 -26.24 -12.08 -14.39
N LYS A 298 -27.57 -12.10 -14.50
CA LYS A 298 -28.38 -11.01 -15.08
C LYS A 298 -28.69 -9.92 -14.04
N PRO A 299 -28.97 -8.68 -14.48
CA PRO A 299 -29.42 -7.64 -13.58
C PRO A 299 -30.73 -8.05 -12.88
N GLN A 300 -30.97 -7.51 -11.68
CA GLN A 300 -32.15 -7.74 -10.85
C GLN A 300 -32.41 -9.21 -10.52
N SER A 301 -31.33 -10.01 -10.41
CA SER A 301 -31.45 -11.47 -10.31
C SER A 301 -30.64 -12.10 -9.18
N GLY A 302 -30.15 -11.32 -8.22
CA GLY A 302 -29.60 -11.84 -6.98
C GLY A 302 -29.31 -10.75 -5.95
N GLY A 303 -28.74 -11.15 -4.82
CA GLY A 303 -28.63 -10.31 -3.62
C GLY A 303 -29.86 -10.39 -2.72
N ILE A 304 -29.75 -9.79 -1.54
CA ILE A 304 -30.75 -9.84 -0.47
C ILE A 304 -31.40 -8.46 -0.32
N ALA A 305 -32.70 -8.38 -0.65
CA ALA A 305 -33.48 -7.16 -0.59
C ALA A 305 -34.31 -7.14 0.70
N GLY A 306 -33.93 -6.30 1.67
CA GLY A 306 -34.73 -6.00 2.84
C GLY A 306 -36.03 -5.29 2.43
N VAL A 307 -37.17 -5.91 2.71
CA VAL A 307 -38.47 -5.41 2.27
C VAL A 307 -38.99 -4.38 3.29
N GLY A 308 -39.11 -3.13 2.84
CA GLY A 308 -39.73 -2.05 3.63
C GLY A 308 -41.23 -2.23 3.89
N ASN A 309 -41.92 -1.14 4.17
CA ASN A 309 -43.26 -1.05 4.74
C ASN A 309 -43.41 -1.75 6.11
N GLY A 310 -42.38 -1.68 6.96
CA GLY A 310 -42.37 -2.29 8.29
C GLY A 310 -42.39 -3.82 8.31
N LYS A 311 -42.01 -4.47 7.20
CA LYS A 311 -41.89 -5.94 7.09
C LYS A 311 -40.52 -6.47 7.50
N ILE A 312 -39.54 -5.57 7.63
CA ILE A 312 -38.21 -5.86 8.13
C ILE A 312 -37.82 -4.89 9.25
N ASN A 313 -37.45 -5.42 10.41
CA ASN A 313 -37.05 -4.63 11.58
C ASN A 313 -36.40 -5.51 12.66
N SER A 314 -35.41 -5.00 13.37
CA SER A 314 -34.79 -5.65 14.54
C SER A 314 -34.35 -7.10 14.28
N ILE A 315 -33.71 -7.34 13.13
CA ILE A 315 -33.16 -8.66 12.82
C ILE A 315 -31.68 -8.75 13.18
N GLU A 316 -31.21 -9.96 13.48
CA GLU A 316 -29.79 -10.32 13.52
C GLU A 316 -29.50 -11.22 12.31
N PHE A 317 -28.54 -10.87 11.44
CA PHE A 317 -28.19 -11.64 10.24
C PHE A 317 -26.70 -11.93 10.21
N CYS A 318 -26.28 -13.19 10.36
CA CYS A 318 -24.88 -13.48 10.65
C CYS A 318 -24.33 -14.87 10.29
N ASN A 319 -23.00 -15.01 10.38
CA ASN A 319 -22.25 -16.27 10.35
C ASN A 319 -22.32 -17.04 9.02
N MET A 320 -22.12 -16.37 7.88
CA MET A 320 -22.11 -17.05 6.58
C MET A 320 -21.28 -16.31 5.53
N TYR A 321 -20.81 -17.07 4.54
CA TYR A 321 -20.26 -16.56 3.31
C TYR A 321 -21.36 -16.41 2.25
N ILE A 322 -21.30 -15.36 1.44
CA ILE A 322 -22.27 -15.05 0.40
C ILE A 322 -21.52 -14.64 -0.85
N ASN A 323 -21.79 -15.29 -1.98
CA ASN A 323 -21.17 -14.97 -3.25
C ASN A 323 -22.21 -14.75 -4.35
N SER A 324 -21.83 -13.98 -5.36
CA SER A 324 -22.64 -13.71 -6.53
C SER A 324 -22.19 -14.51 -7.77
N ASN A 325 -22.92 -14.37 -8.88
CA ASN A 325 -22.46 -14.77 -10.22
C ASN A 325 -22.38 -13.56 -11.18
N LEU A 326 -22.24 -12.36 -10.60
CA LEU A 326 -22.17 -11.08 -11.32
C LEU A 326 -20.75 -10.84 -11.84
N ARG A 327 -20.65 -10.23 -13.01
CA ARG A 327 -19.36 -9.82 -13.64
C ARG A 327 -19.38 -8.41 -14.23
N SER A 328 -20.41 -7.63 -13.92
CA SER A 328 -20.67 -6.33 -14.54
C SER A 328 -21.51 -5.47 -13.62
N ARG A 329 -21.20 -4.17 -13.56
CA ARG A 329 -22.07 -3.16 -12.94
C ARG A 329 -23.33 -2.87 -13.76
N TYR A 330 -23.43 -3.37 -14.99
CA TYR A 330 -24.50 -3.09 -15.94
C TYR A 330 -24.80 -1.59 -16.09
N GLU A 331 -23.77 -0.74 -16.19
CA GLU A 331 -23.95 0.73 -16.27
C GLU A 331 -24.85 1.25 -15.14
N GLU A 332 -24.53 0.88 -13.90
CA GLU A 332 -25.28 1.23 -12.69
C GLU A 332 -26.71 0.66 -12.62
N GLN A 333 -27.07 -0.29 -13.49
CA GLN A 333 -28.39 -0.94 -13.55
C GLN A 333 -28.40 -2.41 -13.09
N ALA A 334 -27.35 -2.89 -12.41
CA ALA A 334 -27.29 -4.28 -11.96
C ALA A 334 -28.38 -4.60 -10.94
N ILE A 335 -28.63 -3.74 -9.95
CA ILE A 335 -29.57 -3.98 -8.83
C ILE A 335 -29.29 -5.36 -8.22
N TYR A 336 -28.04 -5.54 -7.82
CA TYR A 336 -27.49 -6.83 -7.42
C TYR A 336 -26.43 -6.64 -6.33
N LYS A 337 -26.82 -5.93 -5.27
CA LYS A 337 -25.98 -5.74 -4.08
C LYS A 337 -26.16 -6.94 -3.14
N CYS A 338 -25.14 -7.29 -2.33
CA CYS A 338 -25.30 -8.38 -1.36
C CYS A 338 -26.47 -8.08 -0.42
N PHE A 339 -26.50 -6.87 0.15
CA PHE A 339 -27.63 -6.34 0.91
C PHE A 339 -28.12 -5.02 0.31
N MET A 340 -29.41 -4.96 -0.02
CA MET A 340 -30.07 -3.76 -0.53
C MET A 340 -31.44 -3.53 0.09
N GLY A 341 -32.00 -2.34 -0.14
CA GLY A 341 -33.27 -1.92 0.44
C GLY A 341 -33.07 -1.30 1.82
N THR A 342 -34.03 -1.53 2.72
CA THR A 342 -33.96 -1.06 4.10
C THR A 342 -33.99 -2.25 5.05
N TYR A 343 -33.32 -2.13 6.19
CA TYR A 343 -33.31 -3.13 7.26
C TYR A 343 -34.06 -2.65 8.51
N GLY A 344 -34.82 -1.56 8.39
CA GLY A 344 -35.62 -1.00 9.47
C GLY A 344 -34.77 -0.54 10.66
N ASN A 345 -35.35 -0.55 11.85
CA ASN A 345 -34.69 -0.09 13.07
C ASN A 345 -34.01 -1.23 13.81
N ASP A 346 -32.88 -0.92 14.45
CA ASP A 346 -32.19 -1.80 15.40
C ASP A 346 -31.76 -3.15 14.83
N SER A 347 -31.52 -3.23 13.52
CA SER A 347 -31.02 -4.43 12.87
C SER A 347 -29.49 -4.54 13.00
N TYR A 348 -28.99 -5.77 13.02
CA TYR A 348 -27.59 -6.10 13.24
C TYR A 348 -27.13 -7.15 12.23
N ILE A 349 -26.26 -6.76 11.31
CA ILE A 349 -25.69 -7.66 10.30
C ILE A 349 -24.21 -7.83 10.65
N HIS A 350 -23.76 -9.05 10.94
CA HIS A 350 -22.40 -9.24 11.41
C HIS A 350 -21.81 -10.61 11.10
N ASP A 351 -20.48 -10.72 11.13
CA ASP A 351 -19.78 -11.97 10.83
C ASP A 351 -20.24 -12.54 9.46
N ILE A 352 -20.32 -11.65 8.47
CA ILE A 352 -20.59 -11.96 7.07
C ILE A 352 -19.30 -11.80 6.28
N TRP A 353 -19.03 -12.76 5.41
CA TRP A 353 -18.06 -12.60 4.34
C TRP A 353 -18.83 -12.56 3.03
N GLU A 354 -18.71 -11.48 2.26
CA GLU A 354 -19.31 -11.38 0.95
C GLU A 354 -18.30 -10.99 -0.13
N ASP A 355 -18.51 -11.53 -1.34
CA ASP A 355 -17.71 -11.29 -2.53
C ASP A 355 -18.58 -11.08 -3.79
N HIS A 356 -18.04 -10.30 -4.73
CA HIS A 356 -18.47 -10.23 -6.14
C HIS A 356 -19.85 -9.62 -6.40
N PHE A 357 -20.42 -8.84 -5.52
CA PHE A 357 -21.68 -8.15 -5.78
C PHE A 357 -21.47 -6.81 -6.50
N GLU A 358 -22.57 -6.19 -6.95
CA GLU A 358 -22.52 -4.81 -7.44
C GLU A 358 -21.96 -3.92 -6.34
N CYS A 359 -22.54 -3.98 -5.14
CA CYS A 359 -22.00 -3.42 -3.90
C CYS A 359 -22.16 -4.47 -2.81
N GLY A 360 -21.36 -4.39 -1.74
CA GLY A 360 -21.65 -5.18 -0.55
C GLY A 360 -22.99 -4.75 0.07
N PHE A 361 -23.13 -3.46 0.38
CA PHE A 361 -24.32 -2.91 1.02
C PHE A 361 -24.77 -1.61 0.36
N TRP A 362 -26.03 -1.55 -0.05
CA TRP A 362 -26.68 -0.31 -0.48
C TRP A 362 -27.96 -0.10 0.32
N ILE A 363 -27.85 0.66 1.41
CA ILE A 363 -28.94 0.83 2.38
C ILE A 363 -29.73 2.07 2.00
N ALA A 364 -30.84 1.84 1.31
CA ALA A 364 -31.71 2.86 0.78
C ALA A 364 -33.06 2.28 0.37
N ASP A 365 -34.13 3.02 0.66
CA ASP A 365 -35.46 2.76 0.13
C ASP A 365 -35.82 3.79 -0.97
N TYR A 366 -36.30 3.26 -2.09
CA TYR A 366 -36.68 4.00 -3.29
C TYR A 366 -38.17 3.89 -3.61
N ASP A 367 -38.94 3.17 -2.78
CA ASP A 367 -40.38 3.01 -2.90
C ASP A 367 -41.13 3.95 -1.95
N ALA A 368 -42.36 4.31 -2.31
CA ALA A 368 -43.22 5.16 -1.47
C ALA A 368 -44.32 4.32 -0.78
N PRO A 369 -44.58 4.51 0.52
CA PRO A 369 -43.89 5.41 1.45
C PRO A 369 -42.47 4.95 1.76
N VAL A 370 -41.55 5.92 1.91
CA VAL A 370 -40.14 5.63 2.15
C VAL A 370 -39.92 5.23 3.61
N ASP A 371 -39.28 4.09 3.81
CA ASP A 371 -38.75 3.62 5.09
C ASP A 371 -37.25 3.91 5.22
N TYR A 372 -36.75 3.81 6.45
CA TYR A 372 -35.36 4.14 6.78
C TYR A 372 -34.73 3.01 7.57
N SER A 373 -33.43 2.83 7.39
CA SER A 373 -32.62 2.13 8.37
C SER A 373 -32.16 3.14 9.44
N ASP A 374 -32.46 2.83 10.69
CA ASP A 374 -32.07 3.63 11.85
C ASP A 374 -31.44 2.71 12.89
N ASN A 375 -30.26 3.06 13.40
CA ASN A 375 -29.51 2.19 14.30
C ASN A 375 -29.21 0.80 13.70
N LEU A 376 -28.94 0.74 12.39
CA LEU A 376 -28.38 -0.46 11.75
C LEU A 376 -26.90 -0.57 12.12
N ILE A 377 -26.46 -1.74 12.56
CA ILE A 377 -25.04 -2.01 12.81
C ILE A 377 -24.58 -3.09 11.83
N ILE A 378 -23.54 -2.78 11.06
CA ILE A 378 -22.79 -3.74 10.23
C ILE A 378 -21.45 -3.97 10.93
N ALA A 379 -21.15 -5.18 11.37
CA ALA A 379 -19.93 -5.43 12.16
C ALA A 379 -19.19 -6.74 11.87
N ASN A 380 -17.88 -6.75 12.06
CA ASN A 380 -17.05 -7.97 11.94
C ASN A 380 -17.17 -8.63 10.54
N CYS A 381 -17.47 -7.85 9.51
CA CYS A 381 -17.68 -8.37 8.16
C CYS A 381 -16.40 -8.31 7.32
N ARG A 382 -16.31 -9.18 6.31
CA ARG A 382 -15.40 -9.09 5.18
C ARG A 382 -16.22 -8.71 3.95
N ILE A 383 -16.00 -7.50 3.44
CA ILE A 383 -16.79 -6.87 2.37
C ILE A 383 -15.84 -6.61 1.21
N ARG A 384 -15.75 -7.56 0.28
CA ARG A 384 -14.59 -7.64 -0.62
C ARG A 384 -15.00 -7.85 -2.08
N ASN A 385 -14.10 -7.45 -2.98
CA ASN A 385 -14.16 -7.79 -4.40
C ASN A 385 -15.49 -7.40 -5.07
N ASN A 386 -16.09 -6.27 -4.70
CA ASN A 386 -17.31 -5.77 -5.33
C ASN A 386 -17.01 -4.85 -6.51
N PHE A 387 -17.92 -4.82 -7.48
CA PHE A 387 -17.77 -3.98 -8.67
C PHE A 387 -17.95 -2.48 -8.39
N ALA A 388 -18.57 -2.12 -7.27
CA ALA A 388 -18.83 -0.76 -6.83
C ALA A 388 -18.52 -0.60 -5.33
N ASP A 389 -19.36 0.14 -4.61
CA ASP A 389 -19.18 0.47 -3.21
C ASP A 389 -19.08 -0.78 -2.32
N GLY A 390 -18.29 -0.70 -1.24
CA GLY A 390 -18.37 -1.70 -0.16
C GLY A 390 -19.66 -1.52 0.63
N VAL A 391 -19.84 -0.35 1.25
CA VAL A 391 -21.09 0.05 1.94
C VAL A 391 -21.48 1.46 1.54
N ASN A 392 -22.73 1.67 1.15
CA ASN A 392 -23.31 3.00 0.96
C ASN A 392 -24.56 3.18 1.84
N PHE A 393 -24.49 4.12 2.78
CA PHE A 393 -25.65 4.61 3.52
C PHE A 393 -26.27 5.79 2.76
N CYS A 394 -27.45 5.54 2.18
CA CYS A 394 -28.16 6.50 1.33
C CYS A 394 -29.61 6.67 1.80
N GLN A 395 -30.37 7.55 1.12
CA GLN A 395 -31.81 7.79 1.35
C GLN A 395 -32.22 8.03 2.82
N GLY A 396 -31.41 8.78 3.58
CA GLY A 396 -31.73 9.17 4.95
C GLY A 396 -31.39 8.13 6.02
N THR A 397 -30.65 7.08 5.68
CA THR A 397 -30.07 6.13 6.66
C THR A 397 -29.33 6.90 7.76
N SER A 398 -29.66 6.61 9.03
CA SER A 398 -29.24 7.42 10.18
C SER A 398 -28.87 6.58 11.40
N ASN A 399 -28.07 7.15 12.29
CA ASN A 399 -27.60 6.51 13.53
C ASN A 399 -26.97 5.12 13.30
N SER A 400 -26.53 4.83 12.07
CA SER A 400 -26.12 3.50 11.63
C SER A 400 -24.61 3.42 11.54
N SER A 401 -24.05 2.23 11.72
CA SER A 401 -22.61 2.08 11.89
C SER A 401 -22.02 0.94 11.07
N VAL A 402 -20.82 1.15 10.56
CA VAL A 402 -19.93 0.09 10.06
C VAL A 402 -18.73 0.01 10.99
N TYR A 403 -18.56 -1.14 11.64
CA TYR A 403 -17.62 -1.32 12.74
C TYR A 403 -16.80 -2.60 12.62
N ASN A 404 -15.47 -2.50 12.79
CA ASN A 404 -14.60 -3.67 12.81
C ASN A 404 -14.69 -4.53 11.53
N CYS A 405 -14.81 -3.90 10.36
CA CYS A 405 -14.92 -4.59 9.08
C CYS A 405 -13.63 -4.52 8.25
N SER A 406 -13.38 -5.57 7.47
CA SER A 406 -12.36 -5.63 6.42
C SER A 406 -13.05 -5.31 5.10
N ILE A 407 -12.72 -4.16 4.52
CA ILE A 407 -13.31 -3.63 3.29
C ILE A 407 -12.21 -3.64 2.23
N ARG A 408 -12.27 -4.50 1.22
CA ARG A 408 -11.12 -4.70 0.31
C ARG A 408 -11.48 -4.78 -1.15
N ASN A 409 -10.66 -4.19 -2.02
CA ASN A 409 -10.73 -4.42 -3.48
C ASN A 409 -12.09 -4.06 -4.11
N ASN A 410 -12.76 -3.05 -3.55
CA ASN A 410 -14.06 -2.58 -4.01
C ASN A 410 -13.91 -1.52 -5.12
N GLY A 411 -14.86 -1.51 -6.05
CA GLY A 411 -14.84 -0.78 -7.31
C GLY A 411 -15.48 0.59 -7.37
N ASP A 412 -15.73 1.15 -6.21
CA ASP A 412 -16.12 2.53 -5.96
C ASP A 412 -15.73 2.83 -4.51
N ASP A 413 -16.47 3.71 -3.85
CA ASP A 413 -16.17 4.04 -2.47
C ASP A 413 -16.19 2.81 -1.53
N GLY A 414 -15.16 2.62 -0.72
CA GLY A 414 -15.13 1.52 0.25
C GLY A 414 -16.29 1.66 1.24
N LEU A 415 -16.38 2.82 1.90
CA LEU A 415 -17.48 3.21 2.78
C LEU A 415 -18.00 4.59 2.41
N ALA A 416 -19.30 4.72 2.15
CA ALA A 416 -19.92 5.94 1.67
C ALA A 416 -21.16 6.36 2.46
N VAL A 417 -21.33 7.68 2.63
CA VAL A 417 -22.63 8.28 2.94
C VAL A 417 -23.07 9.17 1.79
N TRP A 418 -24.10 8.76 1.06
CA TRP A 418 -24.73 9.60 0.04
C TRP A 418 -26.01 10.25 0.57
N ASN A 419 -25.91 11.54 0.93
CA ASN A 419 -27.05 12.34 1.42
C ASN A 419 -28.00 12.81 0.30
N ASN A 420 -28.61 11.84 -0.38
CA ASN A 420 -29.59 12.04 -1.46
C ASN A 420 -30.92 12.61 -0.92
N ASP A 421 -31.70 13.27 -1.79
CA ASP A 421 -32.99 13.90 -1.46
C ASP A 421 -34.17 13.33 -2.29
N TYR A 422 -33.96 12.21 -2.99
CA TYR A 422 -34.98 11.57 -3.80
C TYR A 422 -36.18 11.17 -2.94
N LEU A 423 -37.40 11.43 -3.43
CA LEU A 423 -38.67 11.31 -2.67
C LEU A 423 -38.76 12.18 -1.41
N SER A 424 -37.94 13.24 -1.31
CA SER A 424 -37.95 14.18 -0.17
C SER A 424 -37.71 13.48 1.17
N VAL A 425 -36.81 12.50 1.16
CA VAL A 425 -36.31 11.80 2.35
C VAL A 425 -35.68 12.76 3.35
N LYS A 426 -35.50 12.33 4.60
CA LYS A 426 -34.75 13.10 5.60
C LYS A 426 -33.25 13.10 5.28
N ASP A 427 -32.52 14.14 5.73
CA ASP A 427 -31.05 14.12 5.75
C ASP A 427 -30.54 12.85 6.47
N ALA A 428 -29.47 12.25 5.96
CA ALA A 428 -28.68 11.26 6.68
C ALA A 428 -27.99 11.92 7.88
N ARG A 429 -28.04 11.25 9.05
CA ARG A 429 -27.47 11.81 10.29
C ARG A 429 -26.78 10.79 11.17
N ASN A 430 -25.75 11.22 11.88
CA ASN A 430 -25.13 10.47 12.99
C ASN A 430 -24.61 9.06 12.63
N ASN A 431 -24.36 8.80 11.35
CA ASN A 431 -23.74 7.54 10.93
C ASN A 431 -22.27 7.46 11.37
N LYS A 432 -21.79 6.26 11.67
CA LYS A 432 -20.42 6.00 12.10
C LYS A 432 -19.69 5.05 11.17
N PHE A 433 -18.46 5.39 10.80
CA PHE A 433 -17.51 4.44 10.20
C PHE A 433 -16.30 4.35 11.10
N CYS A 434 -16.17 3.24 11.84
CA CYS A 434 -15.16 3.17 12.88
C CYS A 434 -14.44 1.82 12.98
N TYR A 435 -13.15 1.85 13.30
CA TYR A 435 -12.35 0.64 13.51
C TYR A 435 -12.33 -0.29 12.29
N ASN A 436 -12.35 0.25 11.07
CA ASN A 436 -12.33 -0.56 9.85
C ASN A 436 -10.93 -0.60 9.22
N THR A 437 -10.60 -1.71 8.56
CA THR A 437 -9.44 -1.80 7.67
C THR A 437 -9.95 -1.77 6.24
N ILE A 438 -9.53 -0.76 5.49
CA ILE A 438 -9.99 -0.48 4.12
C ILE A 438 -8.77 -0.45 3.20
N ASP A 439 -8.58 -1.48 2.39
CA ASP A 439 -7.41 -1.60 1.55
C ASP A 439 -7.74 -1.90 0.08
N LEU A 440 -6.86 -1.49 -0.82
CA LEU A 440 -6.91 -1.88 -2.23
C LEU A 440 -8.16 -1.40 -2.99
N SER A 441 -8.79 -0.30 -2.53
CA SER A 441 -9.82 0.40 -3.32
C SER A 441 -9.24 0.83 -4.66
N TRP A 442 -9.90 0.47 -5.77
CA TRP A 442 -9.37 0.70 -7.12
C TRP A 442 -10.10 1.82 -7.90
N ARG A 443 -11.04 2.51 -7.26
CA ARG A 443 -11.78 3.66 -7.82
C ARG A 443 -12.32 4.56 -6.68
N ALA A 444 -12.52 5.84 -6.97
CA ALA A 444 -13.18 6.82 -6.10
C ALA A 444 -12.45 7.11 -4.77
N GLY A 445 -12.99 6.75 -3.60
CA GLY A 445 -12.34 6.94 -2.30
C GLY A 445 -12.55 5.78 -1.33
N ALA A 446 -11.52 5.41 -0.56
CA ALA A 446 -11.69 4.35 0.45
C ALA A 446 -12.79 4.69 1.49
N ILE A 447 -12.86 5.96 1.93
CA ILE A 447 -14.02 6.51 2.65
C ILE A 447 -14.50 7.77 1.95
N ALA A 448 -15.80 7.86 1.65
CA ALA A 448 -16.41 9.03 1.04
C ALA A 448 -17.64 9.56 1.77
N ILE A 449 -17.75 10.88 1.91
CA ILE A 449 -18.94 11.52 2.48
C ILE A 449 -19.43 12.58 1.51
N TYR A 450 -20.68 12.44 1.08
CA TYR A 450 -21.33 13.34 0.13
C TYR A 450 -22.38 14.24 0.76
N GLY A 451 -22.37 14.37 2.10
CA GLY A 451 -23.24 15.26 2.85
C GLY A 451 -23.72 14.68 4.16
N GLY A 452 -24.76 15.31 4.72
CA GLY A 452 -25.40 14.90 5.97
C GLY A 452 -24.91 15.70 7.18
N ASP A 453 -25.18 15.21 8.39
CA ASP A 453 -24.81 15.92 9.64
C ASP A 453 -24.47 14.94 10.77
N GLY A 454 -23.49 15.30 11.60
CA GLY A 454 -23.14 14.55 12.80
C GLY A 454 -22.45 13.21 12.56
N HIS A 455 -21.94 12.95 11.35
CA HIS A 455 -21.21 11.70 11.07
C HIS A 455 -19.88 11.68 11.82
N GLU A 456 -19.52 10.50 12.34
CA GLU A 456 -18.27 10.25 13.07
C GLU A 456 -17.47 9.17 12.34
N ILE A 457 -16.27 9.50 11.87
CA ILE A 457 -15.41 8.60 11.10
C ILE A 457 -14.08 8.46 11.83
N TYR A 458 -13.82 7.34 12.48
CA TYR A 458 -12.66 7.26 13.37
C TYR A 458 -11.97 5.92 13.48
N ASN A 459 -10.68 5.95 13.82
CA ASN A 459 -9.90 4.74 14.05
C ASN A 459 -9.88 3.79 12.84
N ASN A 460 -9.98 4.31 11.61
CA ASN A 460 -9.89 3.48 10.40
C ASN A 460 -8.45 3.43 9.87
N TYR A 461 -8.06 2.26 9.36
CA TYR A 461 -6.81 2.02 8.65
C TYR A 461 -7.08 1.95 7.15
N ILE A 462 -6.52 2.86 6.37
CA ILE A 462 -6.72 2.96 4.92
C ILE A 462 -5.39 2.75 4.21
N ARG A 463 -5.35 1.87 3.20
CA ARG A 463 -4.08 1.54 2.53
C ARG A 463 -4.19 1.17 1.04
N ASP A 464 -3.13 1.50 0.29
CA ASP A 464 -2.82 1.02 -1.07
C ASP A 464 -3.99 1.23 -2.05
N SER A 465 -4.48 2.47 -2.12
CA SER A 465 -5.58 2.82 -3.03
C SER A 465 -5.06 2.99 -4.46
N PHE A 466 -5.68 2.34 -5.43
CA PHE A 466 -5.37 2.49 -6.86
C PHE A 466 -6.37 3.44 -7.53
N MET A 467 -5.88 4.47 -8.22
CA MET A 467 -6.74 5.47 -8.90
C MET A 467 -7.80 6.14 -7.98
N ALA A 468 -7.56 6.13 -6.67
CA ALA A 468 -8.54 6.49 -5.65
C ALA A 468 -7.90 7.29 -4.50
N SER A 469 -8.71 8.12 -3.83
CA SER A 469 -8.31 8.80 -2.59
C SER A 469 -8.41 7.85 -1.40
N GLY A 470 -7.75 8.19 -0.29
CA GLY A 470 -8.04 7.54 0.99
C GLY A 470 -9.36 8.07 1.55
N ILE A 471 -9.45 9.38 1.74
CA ILE A 471 -10.69 10.07 2.13
C ILE A 471 -11.13 10.99 1.00
N HIS A 472 -12.37 10.87 0.54
CA HIS A 472 -12.91 11.63 -0.59
C HIS A 472 -14.21 12.37 -0.23
N LEU A 473 -14.15 13.70 -0.16
CA LEU A 473 -15.28 14.57 0.17
C LEU A 473 -15.58 15.50 -1.00
N ASN A 474 -16.78 15.39 -1.56
CA ASN A 474 -17.17 16.25 -2.67
C ASN A 474 -18.67 16.56 -2.68
N THR A 475 -19.07 17.43 -3.60
CA THR A 475 -20.48 17.80 -3.82
C THR A 475 -20.97 17.47 -5.23
N THR A 476 -20.40 16.44 -5.85
CA THR A 476 -20.67 16.06 -7.24
C THR A 476 -22.07 15.49 -7.41
N PHE A 477 -22.50 14.62 -6.49
CA PHE A 477 -23.79 13.92 -6.57
C PHE A 477 -24.99 14.82 -6.22
N SER A 478 -26.19 14.40 -6.63
CA SER A 478 -27.46 15.04 -6.26
C SER A 478 -27.77 14.86 -4.77
N GLY A 479 -28.68 15.66 -4.22
CA GLY A 479 -29.11 15.55 -2.83
C GLY A 479 -28.98 16.85 -2.04
N TYR A 480 -29.21 16.73 -0.73
CA TYR A 480 -29.02 17.83 0.23
C TYR A 480 -27.55 18.21 0.41
N LYS A 481 -26.63 17.28 0.10
CA LYS A 481 -25.18 17.49 0.21
C LYS A 481 -24.83 17.97 1.63
N PHE A 482 -23.99 18.99 1.75
CA PHE A 482 -23.59 19.59 3.01
C PHE A 482 -24.42 20.83 3.41
N ASN A 483 -25.59 21.05 2.80
CA ASN A 483 -26.37 22.28 3.02
C ASN A 483 -26.80 22.47 4.48
N ASN A 484 -27.09 21.35 5.16
CA ASN A 484 -27.55 21.32 6.54
C ASN A 484 -26.49 20.86 7.54
N THR A 485 -25.24 20.64 7.09
CA THR A 485 -24.14 20.15 7.93
C THR A 485 -23.74 21.20 8.95
N LYS A 486 -23.70 20.81 10.22
CA LYS A 486 -23.19 21.60 11.34
C LYS A 486 -21.82 21.12 11.77
N ASN A 487 -21.61 19.82 11.80
CA ASN A 487 -20.32 19.20 12.06
C ASN A 487 -20.33 17.76 11.52
N ILE A 488 -19.27 17.38 10.81
CA ILE A 488 -18.88 15.99 10.61
C ILE A 488 -17.45 15.88 11.12
N HIS A 489 -17.15 14.78 11.80
CA HIS A 489 -15.92 14.62 12.54
C HIS A 489 -15.16 13.38 12.08
N PHE A 490 -13.88 13.57 11.81
CA PHE A 490 -12.92 12.53 11.49
C PHE A 490 -11.86 12.48 12.59
N ALA A 491 -11.59 11.32 13.19
CA ALA A 491 -10.60 11.20 14.26
C ALA A 491 -9.69 9.97 14.11
N ASN A 492 -8.38 10.12 14.30
CA ASN A 492 -7.45 8.99 14.41
C ASN A 492 -7.47 8.04 13.19
N ASN A 493 -7.61 8.58 11.98
CA ASN A 493 -7.57 7.77 10.75
C ASN A 493 -6.14 7.75 10.20
N ILE A 494 -5.68 6.56 9.79
CA ILE A 494 -4.40 6.36 9.12
C ILE A 494 -4.67 6.13 7.63
N ILE A 495 -3.92 6.82 6.77
CA ILE A 495 -4.00 6.74 5.33
C ILE A 495 -2.60 6.46 4.80
N ILE A 496 -2.42 5.37 4.08
CA ILE A 496 -1.12 4.89 3.58
C ILE A 496 -1.21 4.65 2.09
N SER A 497 -0.28 5.17 1.28
CA SER A 497 -0.20 4.80 -0.14
C SER A 497 -1.52 5.05 -0.89
N SER A 498 -2.16 6.19 -0.62
CA SER A 498 -3.44 6.58 -1.22
C SER A 498 -3.32 7.94 -1.92
N GLY A 499 -4.38 8.33 -2.64
CA GLY A 499 -4.34 9.43 -3.60
C GLY A 499 -3.92 8.91 -4.96
N THR A 500 -3.93 9.77 -5.98
CA THR A 500 -3.44 9.36 -7.30
C THR A 500 -3.03 10.53 -8.18
N SER A 501 -2.10 10.30 -9.11
CA SER A 501 -1.81 11.26 -10.18
C SER A 501 -2.77 11.15 -11.37
N ASN A 502 -3.56 10.09 -11.48
CA ASN A 502 -4.37 9.82 -12.66
C ASN A 502 -5.54 8.86 -12.36
N GLU A 503 -6.66 9.39 -11.88
CA GLU A 503 -7.90 8.64 -11.70
C GLU A 503 -8.58 8.31 -13.05
N SER A 504 -9.66 7.53 -13.03
CA SER A 504 -10.35 7.00 -14.22
C SER A 504 -10.76 8.02 -15.29
N TRP A 505 -11.08 9.25 -14.90
CA TRP A 505 -11.37 10.35 -15.79
C TRP A 505 -10.14 11.17 -16.13
N GLY A 506 -9.01 11.01 -15.44
CA GLY A 506 -7.70 11.55 -15.78
C GLY A 506 -7.11 12.53 -14.77
N SER A 507 -7.78 12.76 -13.65
CA SER A 507 -7.42 13.80 -12.67
C SER A 507 -6.43 13.29 -11.65
N GLU A 508 -5.64 14.17 -11.05
CA GLU A 508 -5.00 13.86 -9.77
C GLU A 508 -6.07 13.73 -8.66
N LEU A 509 -5.75 13.15 -7.49
CA LEU A 509 -6.51 13.12 -6.24
C LEU A 509 -5.50 13.15 -5.06
N GLY A 510 -5.84 13.82 -3.96
CA GLY A 510 -5.04 13.74 -2.73
C GLY A 510 -5.31 12.46 -1.93
N ALA A 511 -4.43 12.10 -1.00
CA ALA A 511 -4.72 11.05 -0.02
C ALA A 511 -5.96 11.42 0.83
N VAL A 512 -6.10 12.70 1.17
CA VAL A 512 -7.35 13.33 1.60
C VAL A 512 -7.76 14.35 0.53
N ASP A 513 -8.93 14.17 -0.07
CA ASP A 513 -9.44 15.02 -1.13
C ASP A 513 -10.74 15.72 -0.72
N VAL A 514 -10.76 17.05 -0.66
CA VAL A 514 -11.91 17.84 -0.19
C VAL A 514 -12.23 18.96 -1.17
N ILE A 515 -13.27 18.79 -1.99
CA ILE A 515 -13.57 19.69 -3.11
C ILE A 515 -15.05 20.11 -3.19
N GLY A 516 -15.36 21.04 -4.08
CA GLY A 516 -16.72 21.53 -4.27
C GLY A 516 -17.19 22.46 -3.14
N SER A 517 -18.37 22.20 -2.57
CA SER A 517 -18.99 23.05 -1.53
C SER A 517 -19.09 22.36 -0.16
N VAL A 518 -18.16 21.42 0.11
CA VAL A 518 -18.02 20.73 1.40
C VAL A 518 -17.81 21.75 2.51
N ARG A 519 -18.44 21.53 3.67
CA ARG A 519 -18.32 22.47 4.79
C ARG A 519 -18.48 21.83 6.15
N ASN A 520 -17.91 22.50 7.15
CA ASN A 520 -18.05 22.16 8.57
C ASN A 520 -17.55 20.75 8.89
N ILE A 521 -16.30 20.48 8.51
CA ILE A 521 -15.62 19.21 8.76
C ILE A 521 -14.45 19.46 9.71
N THR A 522 -14.36 18.64 10.75
CA THR A 522 -13.24 18.65 11.69
C THR A 522 -12.47 17.34 11.58
N PHE A 523 -11.16 17.45 11.46
CA PHE A 523 -10.20 16.35 11.45
C PHE A 523 -9.30 16.45 12.68
N ASP A 524 -9.40 15.47 13.57
CA ASP A 524 -8.51 15.26 14.70
C ASP A 524 -7.55 14.12 14.36
N ASN A 525 -6.24 14.34 14.51
CA ASN A 525 -5.22 13.32 14.29
C ASN A 525 -5.34 12.61 12.92
N THR A 526 -5.05 13.33 11.84
CA THR A 526 -4.99 12.75 10.49
C THR A 526 -3.57 12.34 10.16
N TYR A 527 -3.34 11.05 9.93
CA TYR A 527 -2.03 10.52 9.61
C TYR A 527 -1.98 10.07 8.15
N ILE A 528 -1.08 10.67 7.37
CA ILE A 528 -0.86 10.37 5.96
C ILE A 528 0.57 9.88 5.81
N TYR A 529 0.73 8.67 5.27
CA TYR A 529 2.01 8.05 4.98
C TYR A 529 2.11 7.74 3.48
N SER A 530 3.20 8.16 2.85
CA SER A 530 3.49 7.85 1.45
C SER A 530 2.33 8.17 0.51
N ALA A 531 1.74 9.36 0.61
CA ALA A 531 0.68 9.77 -0.31
C ALA A 531 1.19 9.71 -1.76
N GLN A 532 0.47 9.01 -2.65
CA GLN A 532 0.91 8.75 -4.02
C GLN A 532 1.35 10.06 -4.69
N HIS A 533 0.46 11.05 -4.67
CA HIS A 533 0.72 12.41 -5.17
C HIS A 533 0.61 13.45 -4.05
N ASP A 534 -0.55 14.09 -3.84
CA ASP A 534 -0.70 15.10 -2.78
C ASP A 534 -1.18 14.48 -1.45
N GLY A 535 -0.72 15.01 -0.32
CA GLY A 535 -1.23 14.63 1.01
C GLY A 535 -2.69 15.05 1.18
N VAL A 536 -2.92 16.36 1.28
CA VAL A 536 -4.27 16.95 1.33
C VAL A 536 -4.49 17.80 0.09
N ARG A 537 -5.55 17.51 -0.67
CA ARG A 537 -5.99 18.33 -1.80
C ARG A 537 -7.30 19.03 -1.48
N VAL A 538 -7.36 20.33 -1.74
CA VAL A 538 -8.54 21.18 -1.54
C VAL A 538 -8.80 22.10 -2.73
N GLY A 539 -10.04 22.57 -2.87
CA GLY A 539 -10.38 23.61 -3.85
C GLY A 539 -11.84 24.02 -3.87
N ASP A 540 -12.22 24.86 -4.84
CA ASP A 540 -13.57 25.35 -5.10
C ASP A 540 -14.16 26.29 -4.03
N ASN A 541 -15.17 25.88 -3.26
CA ASN A 541 -15.88 26.71 -2.27
C ASN A 541 -16.01 25.95 -0.95
N VAL A 542 -14.96 25.20 -0.58
CA VAL A 542 -14.91 24.51 0.70
C VAL A 542 -14.80 25.51 1.84
N VAL A 543 -15.55 25.30 2.93
CA VAL A 543 -15.64 26.27 4.03
C VAL A 543 -15.60 25.58 5.38
N ASN A 544 -14.80 26.12 6.31
CA ASN A 544 -14.73 25.63 7.68
C ASN A 544 -14.30 24.15 7.72
N ILE A 545 -13.19 23.86 7.06
CA ILE A 545 -12.48 22.59 7.15
C ILE A 545 -11.33 22.80 8.13
N VAL A 546 -11.31 22.04 9.21
CA VAL A 546 -10.32 22.21 10.29
C VAL A 546 -9.52 20.92 10.44
N PHE A 547 -8.20 21.01 10.37
CA PHE A 547 -7.28 19.96 10.81
C PHE A 547 -6.63 20.41 12.10
N ASN A 548 -6.89 19.73 13.21
CA ASN A 548 -6.27 20.05 14.49
C ASN A 548 -4.84 19.53 14.57
N ASP A 549 -4.62 18.31 14.08
CA ASP A 549 -3.30 17.70 13.93
C ASP A 549 -3.25 16.96 12.58
N LEU A 550 -2.40 17.44 11.69
CA LEU A 550 -2.14 16.84 10.39
C LEU A 550 -0.69 16.35 10.31
N TYR A 551 -0.51 15.06 10.09
CA TYR A 551 0.79 14.44 9.87
C TYR A 551 0.87 14.01 8.40
N VAL A 552 1.81 14.56 7.65
CA VAL A 552 2.08 14.15 6.26
C VAL A 552 3.52 13.70 6.15
N TYR A 553 3.71 12.39 6.14
CA TYR A 553 5.01 11.75 6.05
C TYR A 553 5.12 11.05 4.69
N GLY A 554 5.80 11.70 3.74
CA GLY A 554 5.82 11.25 2.35
C GLY A 554 4.63 11.79 1.56
N ALA A 555 4.92 12.62 0.58
CA ALA A 555 3.98 13.01 -0.46
C ALA A 555 4.71 13.13 -1.80
N GLY A 556 4.05 12.71 -2.87
CA GLY A 556 4.60 12.69 -4.23
C GLY A 556 5.56 11.53 -4.45
N VAL A 557 5.31 10.41 -3.77
CA VAL A 557 6.15 9.21 -3.84
C VAL A 557 6.15 8.57 -5.22
N ASP A 558 5.13 8.83 -6.05
CA ASP A 558 5.09 8.38 -7.44
C ASP A 558 6.05 9.17 -8.36
N GLY A 559 6.60 10.29 -7.88
CA GLY A 559 7.51 11.14 -8.64
C GLY A 559 6.89 11.87 -9.83
N LYS A 560 5.56 11.79 -10.03
CA LYS A 560 4.83 12.31 -11.18
C LYS A 560 4.54 13.82 -11.06
N ARG A 561 4.06 14.39 -12.17
CA ARG A 561 3.70 15.80 -12.31
C ARG A 561 2.43 15.96 -13.17
N PRO A 562 1.26 15.55 -12.68
CA PRO A 562 0.01 15.69 -13.40
C PRO A 562 -0.30 17.17 -13.67
N ASP A 563 -0.97 17.44 -14.78
CA ASP A 563 -1.28 18.80 -15.25
C ASP A 563 -2.74 18.95 -15.73
N LYS A 564 -3.63 18.04 -15.31
CA LYS A 564 -5.02 18.04 -15.75
C LYS A 564 -5.84 19.13 -15.08
N ILE A 565 -5.89 19.15 -13.74
CA ILE A 565 -6.73 20.13 -13.02
C ILE A 565 -5.90 21.31 -12.49
N SER A 566 -4.59 21.16 -12.39
CA SER A 566 -3.65 22.16 -11.90
C SER A 566 -2.46 22.32 -12.85
N VAL A 567 -1.56 23.28 -12.57
CA VAL A 567 -0.28 23.32 -13.29
C VAL A 567 0.65 22.22 -12.78
N ALA A 568 1.45 21.65 -13.67
CA ALA A 568 2.38 20.57 -13.36
C ALA A 568 3.24 20.84 -12.11
N HIS A 569 3.12 19.99 -11.09
CA HIS A 569 3.84 20.09 -9.82
C HIS A 569 4.15 18.69 -9.27
N ARG A 570 5.17 18.55 -8.41
CA ARG A 570 5.36 17.31 -7.63
C ARG A 570 4.38 17.31 -6.45
N GLY A 571 4.05 16.13 -5.95
CA GLY A 571 3.16 15.98 -4.79
C GLY A 571 3.53 16.85 -3.60
N ALA A 572 2.56 17.60 -3.10
CA ALA A 572 2.67 18.55 -2.00
C ALA A 572 2.03 17.99 -0.72
N ALA A 573 2.39 18.56 0.43
CA ALA A 573 1.72 18.26 1.70
C ALA A 573 0.26 18.75 1.67
N VAL A 574 0.08 20.02 1.28
CA VAL A 574 -1.24 20.62 1.02
C VAL A 574 -1.25 21.23 -0.38
N MET A 575 -2.23 20.83 -1.18
CA MET A 575 -2.45 21.29 -2.54
C MET A 575 -3.79 22.03 -2.62
N ASN A 576 -3.77 23.28 -3.08
CA ASN A 576 -4.95 24.05 -3.43
C ASN A 576 -4.96 24.36 -4.93
N PHE A 577 -5.86 23.73 -5.67
CA PHE A 577 -5.99 23.93 -7.13
C PHE A 577 -6.82 25.17 -7.51
N GLY A 578 -7.27 25.97 -6.54
CA GLY A 578 -7.95 27.25 -6.76
C GLY A 578 -9.33 27.33 -6.11
N GLY A 579 -10.05 28.42 -6.40
CA GLY A 579 -11.32 28.74 -5.75
C GLY A 579 -11.17 29.59 -4.48
N ASN A 580 -12.18 29.59 -3.62
CA ASN A 580 -12.25 30.23 -2.31
C ASN A 580 -12.30 29.18 -1.19
N ALA A 581 -11.32 28.29 -1.16
CA ALA A 581 -11.16 27.31 -0.09
C ALA A 581 -10.82 28.01 1.23
N LEU A 582 -11.60 27.73 2.29
CA LEU A 582 -11.37 28.22 3.65
C LEU A 582 -11.06 27.04 4.58
N ILE A 583 -9.77 26.83 4.84
CA ILE A 583 -9.28 25.74 5.71
C ILE A 583 -8.36 26.30 6.80
N THR A 584 -8.38 25.66 7.96
CA THR A 584 -7.46 25.95 9.07
C THR A 584 -6.74 24.67 9.45
N ILE A 585 -5.40 24.71 9.47
CA ILE A 585 -4.54 23.65 9.96
C ILE A 585 -3.85 24.20 11.22
N SER A 586 -4.26 23.69 12.37
CA SER A 586 -3.77 24.15 13.68
C SER A 586 -2.33 23.71 13.92
N ARG A 587 -2.00 22.44 13.67
CA ARG A 587 -0.64 21.89 13.72
C ARG A 587 -0.41 20.95 12.54
N MET A 588 0.74 21.10 11.90
CA MET A 588 1.15 20.32 10.75
C MET A 588 2.56 19.78 10.94
N TYR A 589 2.74 18.47 10.77
CA TYR A 589 4.01 17.76 10.91
C TYR A 589 4.38 17.12 9.58
N LEU A 590 5.56 17.43 9.08
CA LEU A 590 5.95 17.06 7.72
C LEU A 590 7.30 16.36 7.66
N ARG A 591 7.36 15.32 6.83
CA ARG A 591 8.57 14.60 6.44
C ARG A 591 8.51 14.26 4.96
N ASN A 592 9.66 14.32 4.29
CA ASN A 592 9.88 13.82 2.93
C ASN A 592 8.80 14.24 1.92
N ILE A 593 8.64 15.55 1.72
CA ILE A 593 7.66 16.10 0.77
C ILE A 593 8.35 16.36 -0.57
N ALA A 594 7.85 15.75 -1.66
CA ALA A 594 8.49 15.84 -2.98
C ALA A 594 8.43 17.24 -3.60
N ASN A 595 7.40 18.04 -3.27
CA ASN A 595 7.30 19.43 -3.73
C ASN A 595 8.29 20.33 -2.97
N THR A 596 9.11 21.08 -3.70
CA THR A 596 10.10 21.99 -3.11
C THR A 596 9.49 23.14 -2.33
N ASN A 597 8.25 23.54 -2.67
CA ASN A 597 7.53 24.58 -1.93
C ASN A 597 6.72 23.99 -0.75
N ILE A 598 6.83 22.68 -0.50
CA ILE A 598 6.10 21.89 0.50
C ILE A 598 4.60 21.87 0.24
N ASN A 599 3.97 23.05 0.27
CA ASN A 599 2.59 23.29 -0.08
C ASN A 599 2.51 23.85 -1.52
N PHE A 600 1.50 23.44 -2.26
CA PHE A 600 1.21 23.95 -3.59
C PHE A 600 -0.09 24.75 -3.57
N LEU A 601 0.00 26.07 -3.35
CA LEU A 601 -1.17 26.92 -3.17
C LEU A 601 -1.32 27.87 -4.36
N ILE A 602 -2.26 27.59 -5.27
CA ILE A 602 -2.59 28.52 -6.37
C ILE A 602 -3.14 29.84 -5.81
N LYS A 603 -3.87 29.77 -4.68
CA LYS A 603 -4.33 30.91 -3.91
C LYS A 603 -4.11 30.64 -2.42
N GLU A 604 -3.48 31.60 -1.76
CA GLU A 604 -3.19 31.52 -0.31
C GLU A 604 -4.35 32.04 0.53
N ASP A 605 -5.16 32.99 0.03
CA ASP A 605 -6.26 33.56 0.82
C ASP A 605 -7.26 32.46 1.22
N GLY A 606 -7.42 32.26 2.53
CA GLY A 606 -8.33 31.27 3.10
C GLY A 606 -7.65 29.99 3.57
N ILE A 607 -6.37 29.80 3.30
CA ILE A 607 -5.58 28.69 3.86
C ILE A 607 -4.78 29.22 5.05
N GLU A 608 -5.15 28.81 6.26
CA GLU A 608 -4.47 29.18 7.50
C GLU A 608 -3.69 27.99 8.05
N ILE A 609 -2.35 28.07 8.04
CA ILE A 609 -1.46 27.08 8.66
C ILE A 609 -0.78 27.77 9.84
N ASN A 610 -1.11 27.34 11.06
CA ASN A 610 -0.72 28.04 12.28
C ASN A 610 0.65 27.61 12.83
N ASP A 611 0.89 26.30 12.92
CA ASP A 611 2.13 25.72 13.45
C ASP A 611 2.60 24.61 12.51
N GLU A 612 3.62 24.91 11.70
CA GLU A 612 4.21 23.96 10.74
C GLU A 612 5.59 23.52 11.23
N ILE A 613 5.73 22.21 11.46
CA ILE A 613 6.98 21.55 11.81
C ILE A 613 7.38 20.68 10.62
N ASN A 614 8.31 21.17 9.82
CA ASN A 614 8.91 20.40 8.72
C ASN A 614 10.28 19.88 9.14
N GLU A 615 10.40 18.56 9.22
CA GLU A 615 11.63 17.86 9.60
C GLU A 615 12.52 17.53 8.39
N GLY A 616 12.12 17.95 7.18
CA GLY A 616 12.89 17.76 5.95
C GLY A 616 12.80 16.32 5.43
N ASN A 617 13.86 15.83 4.79
CA ASN A 617 13.91 14.50 4.18
C ASN A 617 14.25 13.39 5.19
N ILE A 618 13.76 13.51 6.42
CA ILE A 618 13.91 12.45 7.43
C ILE A 618 12.97 11.30 7.06
N GLY A 619 13.49 10.08 7.15
CA GLY A 619 12.70 8.86 6.93
C GLY A 619 11.56 8.71 7.95
N TYR A 620 10.64 7.81 7.65
CA TYR A 620 9.49 7.52 8.51
C TYR A 620 9.10 6.06 8.33
N GLN A 621 8.50 5.48 9.37
CA GLN A 621 7.99 4.12 9.32
C GLN A 621 6.52 4.13 8.95
N ILE A 622 6.15 3.24 8.05
CA ILE A 622 4.75 3.01 7.69
C ILE A 622 4.15 2.08 8.74
N PRO A 623 2.99 2.41 9.32
CA PRO A 623 2.30 1.51 10.24
C PRO A 623 2.03 0.14 9.58
N PRO A 624 2.32 -0.98 10.29
CA PRO A 624 2.12 -2.31 9.73
C PRO A 624 0.63 -2.58 9.48
N TYR A 625 0.33 -3.61 8.71
CA TYR A 625 -1.04 -4.05 8.52
C TYR A 625 -1.66 -4.49 9.87
N PRO A 626 -2.91 -4.12 10.19
CA PRO A 626 -3.54 -4.51 11.46
C PRO A 626 -3.63 -6.03 11.59
N ASN A 627 -3.28 -6.59 12.75
CA ASN A 627 -3.41 -8.03 13.03
C ASN A 627 -3.88 -8.28 14.49
N ALA A 628 -4.51 -9.43 14.74
CA ALA A 628 -5.07 -9.78 16.04
C ALA A 628 -4.03 -10.09 17.14
N GLU A 629 -2.81 -10.52 16.79
CA GLU A 629 -1.80 -10.92 17.78
C GLU A 629 -1.03 -9.71 18.34
N VAL A 630 -0.76 -8.69 17.53
CA VAL A 630 -0.11 -7.45 17.99
C VAL A 630 -1.02 -6.73 19.01
N LEU A 631 -2.34 -6.86 18.89
CA LEU A 631 -3.34 -6.31 19.83
C LEU A 631 -3.41 -7.04 21.20
N LYS A 632 -2.94 -8.29 21.28
CA LYS A 632 -2.94 -9.08 22.54
C LYS A 632 -1.71 -8.84 23.40
N SER A 633 -0.67 -8.19 22.87
CA SER A 633 0.51 -7.85 23.65
C SER A 633 0.36 -6.44 24.23
N GLU A 634 0.48 -6.27 25.56
CA GLU A 634 0.61 -4.95 26.25
C GLU A 634 1.93 -4.22 25.87
N LYS A 635 2.53 -4.57 24.73
CA LYS A 635 3.82 -4.11 24.24
C LYS A 635 3.70 -3.40 22.91
N VAL A 636 2.67 -2.57 22.77
CA VAL A 636 2.76 -1.53 21.75
C VAL A 636 2.77 -0.20 22.44
N ALA A 637 3.99 0.28 22.65
CA ALA A 637 4.20 1.70 22.71
C ALA A 637 3.65 2.29 21.40
N PRO A 638 3.02 3.48 21.40
CA PRO A 638 2.98 4.25 20.16
C PRO A 638 4.40 4.22 19.59
N LEU A 639 4.55 3.78 18.34
CA LEU A 639 5.84 3.77 17.66
C LEU A 639 6.28 5.23 17.48
N ILE A 640 6.87 5.79 18.53
CA ILE A 640 7.77 6.93 18.45
C ILE A 640 9.03 6.35 17.83
N VAL A 641 9.26 6.64 16.56
CA VAL A 641 10.58 6.46 15.94
C VAL A 641 11.50 7.51 16.54
N GLU A 642 12.11 7.20 17.69
CA GLU A 642 13.27 7.93 18.19
C GLU A 642 14.47 7.59 17.31
N GLY A 643 14.82 8.49 16.41
CA GLY A 643 16.09 8.47 15.68
C GLY A 643 16.18 7.35 14.63
N ALA A 644 16.58 7.73 13.42
CA ALA A 644 17.22 6.79 12.52
C ALA A 644 18.47 6.27 13.24
N ASP A 645 18.40 5.03 13.71
CA ASP A 645 19.53 4.09 13.74
C ASP A 645 19.12 2.65 14.11
N ASP A 646 17.94 2.34 14.67
CA ASP A 646 17.62 0.92 15.02
C ASP A 646 16.10 0.59 15.15
N ALA A 647 15.32 0.58 14.05
CA ALA A 647 14.03 -0.13 13.98
C ALA A 647 13.72 -0.60 12.54
N PRO A 648 13.14 -1.80 12.35
CA PRO A 648 13.29 -2.59 11.12
C PRO A 648 12.40 -2.09 9.98
N ASP A 649 13.01 -1.50 8.95
CA ASP A 649 12.49 -1.52 7.58
C ASP A 649 12.59 -2.96 7.09
N THR A 650 11.47 -3.67 6.89
CA THR A 650 11.50 -5.11 6.57
C THR A 650 11.82 -5.42 5.09
N CYS A 651 12.43 -4.49 4.36
CA CYS A 651 13.18 -4.84 3.16
C CYS A 651 14.38 -3.90 2.98
N GLU A 652 15.54 -4.35 3.47
CA GLU A 652 16.84 -3.74 3.19
C GLU A 652 17.17 -3.91 1.69
N ILE A 653 16.98 -2.85 0.88
CA ILE A 653 17.28 -2.86 -0.56
C ILE A 653 18.36 -1.79 -0.87
N PRO A 654 19.43 -2.12 -1.62
CA PRO A 654 20.44 -1.13 -2.03
C PRO A 654 19.90 -0.10 -3.04
N ASP A 655 20.54 1.06 -3.16
CA ASP A 655 20.27 2.06 -4.20
C ASP A 655 21.60 2.56 -4.75
N ILE A 656 21.98 2.18 -5.97
CA ILE A 656 23.35 2.43 -6.47
C ILE A 656 23.37 3.55 -7.49
N VAL A 657 23.84 4.70 -7.01
CA VAL A 657 24.01 5.90 -7.82
C VAL A 657 25.47 6.09 -8.25
N VAL A 658 25.69 6.60 -9.47
CA VAL A 658 27.02 7.04 -9.91
C VAL A 658 27.25 8.47 -9.45
N THR A 659 28.25 8.72 -8.60
CA THR A 659 28.53 10.04 -8.03
C THR A 659 29.69 10.80 -8.67
N ASP A 660 30.65 10.10 -9.30
CA ASP A 660 31.68 10.73 -10.12
C ASP A 660 32.19 9.80 -11.24
N ILE A 661 32.74 10.41 -12.28
CA ILE A 661 33.38 9.75 -13.43
C ILE A 661 34.80 10.28 -13.55
N MET A 662 35.76 9.37 -13.62
CA MET A 662 37.20 9.64 -13.74
C MET A 662 37.77 8.96 -14.98
N TRP A 663 38.87 9.48 -15.48
CA TRP A 663 39.63 8.87 -16.57
C TRP A 663 41.13 9.18 -16.42
N GLU A 664 41.95 8.27 -16.91
CA GLU A 664 43.41 8.41 -16.94
C GLU A 664 43.93 8.13 -18.36
N PRO A 665 44.81 8.98 -18.94
CA PRO A 665 45.33 10.25 -18.40
C PRO A 665 44.29 11.36 -18.22
N GLU A 666 44.40 12.13 -17.13
CA GLU A 666 43.53 13.28 -16.82
C GLU A 666 43.43 14.30 -17.99
N LEU A 667 44.56 14.49 -18.71
CA LEU A 667 44.65 15.26 -19.95
C LEU A 667 44.91 14.34 -21.15
N PRO A 668 43.85 13.79 -21.77
CA PRO A 668 43.99 12.85 -22.86
C PRO A 668 44.40 13.54 -24.17
N ALA A 669 45.38 12.99 -24.87
CA ALA A 669 45.72 13.34 -26.25
C ALA A 669 45.23 12.27 -27.24
N GLU A 670 45.05 12.66 -28.50
CA GLU A 670 44.69 11.73 -29.57
C GLU A 670 45.63 10.52 -29.60
N GLY A 671 45.05 9.32 -29.54
CA GLY A 671 45.77 8.04 -29.52
C GLY A 671 46.21 7.57 -28.14
N ASP A 672 45.98 8.32 -27.06
CA ASP A 672 46.19 7.84 -25.69
C ASP A 672 45.20 6.69 -25.39
N ASP A 673 45.67 5.65 -24.70
CA ASP A 673 44.80 4.59 -24.17
C ASP A 673 44.16 5.10 -22.86
N ILE A 674 42.85 5.32 -22.87
CA ILE A 674 42.11 5.88 -21.73
C ILE A 674 41.51 4.78 -20.86
N VAL A 675 41.85 4.79 -19.58
CA VAL A 675 41.20 3.95 -18.55
C VAL A 675 40.09 4.77 -17.90
N PHE A 676 38.87 4.26 -17.88
CA PHE A 676 37.75 4.90 -17.18
C PHE A 676 37.50 4.27 -15.81
N SER A 677 37.13 5.11 -14.85
CA SER A 677 36.69 4.71 -13.51
C SER A 677 35.46 5.51 -13.09
N ALA A 678 34.67 4.97 -12.17
CA ALA A 678 33.50 5.64 -11.60
C ALA A 678 33.45 5.43 -10.08
N VAL A 679 33.02 6.46 -9.36
CA VAL A 679 32.62 6.32 -7.96
C VAL A 679 31.14 5.98 -7.95
N ILE A 680 30.80 4.86 -7.33
CA ILE A 680 29.42 4.44 -7.11
C ILE A 680 29.15 4.48 -5.61
N THR A 681 27.97 4.95 -5.22
CA THR A 681 27.56 5.12 -3.84
C THR A 681 26.28 4.35 -3.61
N ASN A 682 26.21 3.58 -2.53
CA ASN A 682 24.95 3.01 -2.08
C ASN A 682 24.23 4.04 -1.22
N GLN A 683 23.12 4.60 -1.71
CA GLN A 683 22.29 5.54 -0.96
C GLN A 683 21.00 4.89 -0.41
N GLY A 684 20.84 3.58 -0.62
CA GLY A 684 19.70 2.79 -0.15
C GLY A 684 19.88 2.35 1.30
N ASN A 685 18.88 1.63 1.82
CA ASN A 685 18.88 1.15 3.21
C ASN A 685 19.40 -0.29 3.36
N GLY A 686 19.61 -1.02 2.26
CA GLY A 686 20.23 -2.35 2.26
C GLY A 686 21.60 -2.40 1.60
N ALA A 687 22.42 -3.38 1.98
CA ALA A 687 23.72 -3.61 1.34
C ALA A 687 23.56 -4.23 -0.06
N THR A 688 24.48 -3.94 -0.98
CA THR A 688 24.53 -4.71 -2.24
C THR A 688 24.80 -6.20 -1.94
N PRO A 689 24.21 -7.17 -2.67
CA PRO A 689 24.41 -8.58 -2.37
C PRO A 689 25.89 -9.01 -2.41
N ALA A 690 26.33 -9.71 -1.37
CA ALA A 690 27.70 -10.22 -1.28
C ALA A 690 28.03 -11.15 -2.46
N GLU A 691 29.27 -11.07 -2.96
CA GLU A 691 29.80 -11.88 -4.06
C GLU A 691 29.14 -11.69 -5.45
N ILE A 692 28.14 -10.80 -5.56
CA ILE A 692 27.55 -10.36 -6.82
C ILE A 692 28.34 -9.19 -7.39
N ILE A 693 28.38 -9.08 -8.72
CA ILE A 693 29.18 -8.08 -9.43
C ILE A 693 28.46 -6.73 -9.46
N ASN A 694 29.12 -5.68 -8.96
CA ASN A 694 28.76 -4.28 -9.20
C ASN A 694 29.22 -3.88 -10.61
N GLY A 695 28.46 -4.31 -11.61
CA GLY A 695 28.85 -4.11 -13.01
C GLY A 695 28.62 -2.67 -13.44
N ALA A 696 29.51 -2.14 -14.28
CA ALA A 696 29.26 -0.85 -14.92
C ALA A 696 29.75 -0.79 -16.35
N GLN A 697 28.93 -0.16 -17.18
CA GLN A 697 29.23 0.12 -18.57
C GLN A 697 29.75 1.56 -18.71
N PHE A 698 30.84 1.73 -19.44
CA PHE A 698 31.38 3.05 -19.80
C PHE A 698 31.14 3.31 -21.29
N GLN A 699 30.45 4.41 -21.58
CA GLN A 699 30.10 4.81 -22.93
C GLN A 699 30.79 6.10 -23.34
N VAL A 700 31.22 6.19 -24.59
CA VAL A 700 31.67 7.42 -25.25
C VAL A 700 30.66 7.76 -26.33
N ASP A 701 30.05 8.94 -26.24
CA ASP A 701 29.04 9.44 -27.18
C ASP A 701 27.88 8.45 -27.41
N GLY A 702 27.46 7.76 -26.34
CA GLY A 702 26.37 6.79 -26.36
C GLY A 702 26.76 5.38 -26.83
N ILE A 703 28.05 5.13 -27.09
CA ILE A 703 28.56 3.81 -27.50
C ILE A 703 29.36 3.20 -26.34
N CYS A 704 28.99 2.00 -25.89
CA CYS A 704 29.79 1.24 -24.93
C CYS A 704 31.19 0.94 -25.49
N VAL A 705 32.23 1.41 -24.79
CA VAL A 705 33.64 1.25 -25.21
C VAL A 705 34.43 0.35 -24.28
N VAL A 706 34.12 0.31 -22.99
CA VAL A 706 34.70 -0.57 -21.96
C VAL A 706 33.68 -0.81 -20.85
N TRP A 707 33.91 -1.80 -19.99
CA TRP A 707 33.08 -2.09 -18.82
C TRP A 707 33.92 -2.59 -17.64
N SER A 708 33.31 -2.63 -16.46
CA SER A 708 33.80 -3.30 -15.25
C SER A 708 32.86 -4.45 -14.92
N ASP A 709 33.38 -5.67 -14.85
CA ASP A 709 32.60 -6.89 -14.56
C ASP A 709 33.22 -7.83 -13.50
N THR A 710 34.22 -7.36 -12.75
CA THR A 710 34.89 -8.16 -11.69
C THR A 710 34.76 -7.60 -10.28
N ASN A 711 34.25 -6.38 -10.10
CA ASN A 711 34.10 -5.80 -8.76
C ASN A 711 32.94 -6.51 -8.03
N LYS A 712 33.23 -7.12 -6.88
CA LYS A 712 32.26 -7.82 -6.02
C LYS A 712 32.23 -7.27 -4.59
N THR A 713 32.75 -6.06 -4.41
CA THR A 713 32.79 -5.43 -3.10
C THR A 713 31.37 -5.19 -2.65
N GLN A 714 30.95 -5.77 -1.52
CA GLN A 714 29.69 -5.40 -0.90
C GLN A 714 29.79 -3.93 -0.46
N ILE A 715 28.82 -3.13 -0.87
CA ILE A 715 28.74 -1.69 -0.58
C ILE A 715 27.61 -1.52 0.44
N GLU A 716 27.98 -1.18 1.67
CA GLU A 716 27.02 -0.92 2.74
C GLU A 716 26.26 0.40 2.48
N PRO A 717 25.07 0.61 3.08
CA PRO A 717 24.38 1.89 3.05
C PRO A 717 25.30 3.08 3.37
N GLY A 718 25.30 4.08 2.51
CA GLY A 718 26.15 5.27 2.59
C GLY A 718 27.60 5.09 2.13
N GLU A 719 28.07 3.85 1.89
CA GLU A 719 29.42 3.61 1.40
C GLU A 719 29.58 3.89 -0.08
N SER A 720 30.83 4.11 -0.50
CA SER A 720 31.18 4.31 -1.90
C SER A 720 32.38 3.46 -2.28
N VAL A 721 32.36 2.94 -3.51
CA VAL A 721 33.49 2.21 -4.09
C VAL A 721 33.84 2.80 -5.45
N THR A 722 35.13 2.80 -5.78
CA THR A 722 35.57 3.11 -7.14
C THR A 722 35.66 1.84 -7.95
N ILE A 723 34.90 1.77 -9.04
CA ILE A 723 34.98 0.72 -10.03
C ILE A 723 35.78 1.21 -11.24
N THR A 724 36.63 0.35 -11.78
CA THR A 724 37.53 0.68 -12.90
C THR A 724 37.30 -0.31 -14.02
N ALA A 725 37.27 0.17 -15.26
CA ALA A 725 37.15 -0.67 -16.44
C ALA A 725 38.22 -1.77 -16.44
N ASN A 726 37.81 -3.00 -16.77
CA ASN A 726 38.67 -4.19 -16.74
C ASN A 726 38.60 -5.00 -18.05
N SER A 727 37.69 -4.65 -18.95
CA SER A 727 37.49 -5.30 -20.25
C SER A 727 36.64 -4.41 -21.17
N GLY A 728 36.40 -4.87 -22.39
CA GLY A 728 35.71 -4.10 -23.42
C GLY A 728 35.48 -4.92 -24.70
N PRO A 729 34.76 -4.37 -25.70
CA PRO A 729 34.41 -5.07 -26.94
C PRO A 729 35.64 -5.55 -27.73
N THR A 730 36.81 -4.94 -27.50
CA THR A 730 38.08 -5.27 -28.16
C THR A 730 38.96 -6.23 -27.34
N GLY A 731 38.46 -6.71 -26.19
CA GLY A 731 39.24 -7.50 -25.23
C GLY A 731 40.29 -6.68 -24.47
N LYS A 732 40.15 -5.36 -24.44
CA LYS A 732 40.98 -4.41 -23.71
C LYS A 732 40.13 -3.62 -22.71
N ASP A 733 40.75 -3.19 -21.63
CA ASP A 733 40.22 -2.33 -20.56
C ASP A 733 40.38 -0.82 -20.85
N VAL A 734 40.84 -0.47 -22.05
CA VAL A 734 41.12 0.90 -22.47
C VAL A 734 40.35 1.30 -23.73
N TRP A 735 40.01 2.58 -23.81
CA TRP A 735 39.48 3.20 -25.02
C TRP A 735 40.56 4.06 -25.69
N PRO A 736 40.91 3.83 -26.97
CA PRO A 736 41.88 4.68 -27.68
C PRO A 736 41.25 6.04 -27.99
N ALA A 737 41.83 7.10 -27.45
CA ALA A 737 41.29 8.45 -27.50
C ALA A 737 41.19 8.99 -28.94
N VAL A 738 40.00 9.46 -29.31
CA VAL A 738 39.74 10.14 -30.58
C VAL A 738 39.77 11.65 -30.36
N LEU A 739 40.39 12.41 -31.26
CA LEU A 739 40.46 13.87 -31.13
C LEU A 739 39.05 14.50 -31.11
N GLY A 740 38.75 15.31 -30.10
CA GLY A 740 37.49 16.04 -30.01
C GLY A 740 36.87 16.11 -28.62
N ARG A 741 35.64 16.63 -28.56
CA ARG A 741 34.81 16.67 -27.36
C ARG A 741 33.91 15.45 -27.34
N HIS A 742 33.90 14.78 -26.19
CA HIS A 742 33.14 13.56 -25.96
C HIS A 742 32.25 13.70 -24.73
N VAL A 743 31.12 13.00 -24.74
CA VAL A 743 30.29 12.77 -23.56
C VAL A 743 30.57 11.36 -23.06
N ILE A 744 31.06 11.26 -21.83
CA ILE A 744 31.28 10.00 -21.14
C ILE A 744 30.06 9.71 -20.29
N THR A 745 29.40 8.59 -20.52
CA THR A 745 28.27 8.13 -19.71
C THR A 745 28.63 6.83 -19.01
N VAL A 746 28.43 6.77 -17.70
CA VAL A 746 28.56 5.55 -16.91
C VAL A 746 27.18 5.06 -16.55
N TRP A 747 26.95 3.76 -16.68
CA TRP A 747 25.73 3.08 -16.25
C TRP A 747 26.13 1.95 -15.29
N VAL A 748 25.79 2.08 -14.01
CA VAL A 748 26.05 1.05 -12.98
C VAL A 748 24.86 0.10 -12.85
N ASN A 749 25.15 -1.13 -12.41
CA ASN A 749 24.23 -2.26 -12.41
C ASN A 749 23.53 -2.43 -13.77
N ASP A 750 24.32 -2.25 -14.84
CA ASP A 750 23.88 -2.09 -16.23
C ASP A 750 23.05 -3.27 -16.78
N THR A 751 23.16 -4.44 -16.16
CA THR A 751 22.40 -5.65 -16.53
C THR A 751 21.44 -6.11 -15.42
N ALA A 752 21.13 -5.26 -14.44
CA ALA A 752 20.24 -5.57 -13.31
C ALA A 752 20.60 -6.88 -12.58
N ARG A 753 21.85 -7.00 -12.12
CA ARG A 753 22.38 -8.21 -11.46
C ARG A 753 21.82 -8.41 -10.04
N TYR A 754 21.27 -7.36 -9.45
CA TYR A 754 20.54 -7.35 -8.18
C TYR A 754 19.50 -6.23 -8.21
N GLY A 755 18.46 -6.35 -7.38
CA GLY A 755 17.41 -5.35 -7.24
C GLY A 755 17.91 -4.12 -6.48
N GLU A 756 17.40 -2.95 -6.86
CA GLU A 756 17.70 -1.67 -6.23
C GLU A 756 16.42 -0.86 -6.01
N SER A 757 16.40 0.07 -5.05
CA SER A 757 15.22 0.87 -4.74
C SER A 757 14.93 1.99 -5.76
N ASP A 758 15.94 2.50 -6.48
CA ASP A 758 15.77 3.46 -7.57
C ASP A 758 16.74 3.22 -8.74
N MET A 759 16.28 2.48 -9.75
CA MET A 759 17.09 2.19 -10.95
C MET A 759 17.24 3.38 -11.91
N GLN A 760 16.55 4.51 -11.68
CA GLN A 760 16.58 5.66 -12.59
C GLN A 760 17.83 6.53 -12.37
N ASN A 761 18.47 6.43 -11.21
CA ASN A 761 19.64 7.22 -10.83
C ASN A 761 21.00 6.58 -11.20
N ASN A 762 20.99 5.36 -11.78
CA ASN A 762 22.18 4.56 -12.07
C ASN A 762 23.05 5.09 -13.23
N LYS A 763 22.75 6.27 -13.78
CA LYS A 763 23.47 6.88 -14.91
C LYS A 763 23.97 8.28 -14.59
N LEU A 764 25.26 8.51 -14.82
CA LEU A 764 25.86 9.85 -14.79
C LEU A 764 26.58 10.12 -16.11
N SER A 765 26.64 11.39 -16.53
CA SER A 765 27.39 11.81 -17.72
C SER A 765 28.33 12.98 -17.43
N LYS A 766 29.57 12.92 -17.94
CA LYS A 766 30.62 13.94 -17.78
C LYS A 766 31.28 14.23 -19.13
N LYS A 767 31.61 15.49 -19.40
CA LYS A 767 32.25 15.89 -20.66
C LYS A 767 33.77 15.73 -20.58
N MET A 768 34.37 15.14 -21.59
CA MET A 768 35.82 14.97 -21.73
C MET A 768 36.29 15.62 -23.03
N ASN A 769 37.50 16.20 -23.03
CA ASN A 769 38.10 16.80 -24.22
C ASN A 769 39.45 16.14 -24.50
N VAL A 770 39.58 15.54 -25.68
CA VAL A 770 40.82 14.94 -26.16
C VAL A 770 41.56 15.97 -27.01
N LEU A 771 42.81 16.23 -26.64
CA LEU A 771 43.67 17.28 -27.20
C LEU A 771 44.58 16.74 -28.30
N THR A 772 45.14 17.63 -29.11
CA THR A 772 46.35 17.29 -29.88
C THR A 772 47.57 17.20 -28.96
N ALA A 773 48.62 16.53 -29.41
CA ALA A 773 49.88 16.45 -28.65
C ALA A 773 50.50 17.82 -28.36
N GLU A 774 50.31 18.81 -29.25
CA GLU A 774 50.77 20.19 -29.06
C GLU A 774 49.95 20.92 -27.98
N GLU A 775 48.62 20.76 -28.00
CA GLU A 775 47.72 21.35 -27.00
C GLU A 775 47.91 20.74 -25.62
N LYS A 776 48.15 19.42 -25.53
CA LYS A 776 48.49 18.74 -24.26
C LYS A 776 49.78 19.29 -23.66
N ALA A 777 50.85 19.39 -24.45
CA ALA A 777 52.13 19.93 -23.99
C ALA A 777 52.01 21.39 -23.51
N GLN A 778 51.13 22.18 -24.13
CA GLN A 778 50.84 23.54 -23.70
C GLN A 778 50.07 23.56 -22.37
N ALA A 779 49.02 22.73 -22.24
CA ALA A 779 48.21 22.64 -21.01
C ALA A 779 49.06 22.15 -19.80
N GLU A 780 49.92 21.17 -20.01
CA GLU A 780 50.87 20.68 -18.99
C GLU A 780 51.88 21.76 -18.58
N MET A 781 52.39 22.55 -19.53
CA MET A 781 53.26 23.70 -19.23
C MET A 781 52.55 24.79 -18.43
N GLU A 782 51.29 25.09 -18.75
CA GLU A 782 50.49 26.10 -18.04
C GLU A 782 50.23 25.66 -16.58
N ALA A 783 49.88 24.38 -16.37
CA ALA A 783 49.70 23.79 -15.03
C ALA A 783 51.00 23.73 -14.21
N LEU A 784 52.15 23.50 -14.84
CA LEU A 784 53.44 23.55 -14.15
C LEU A 784 53.82 24.99 -13.72
N SER A 785 53.43 25.99 -14.51
CA SER A 785 53.68 27.41 -14.18
C SER A 785 52.82 27.92 -13.01
N SER A 786 51.58 27.43 -12.88
CA SER A 786 50.68 27.81 -11.77
C SER A 786 51.14 27.22 -10.44
N GLN A 787 51.57 25.94 -10.40
CA GLN A 787 52.15 25.33 -9.19
C GLN A 787 53.46 25.99 -8.72
N THR A 788 54.24 26.56 -9.64
CA THR A 788 55.47 27.29 -9.28
C THR A 788 55.17 28.65 -8.63
N THR A 789 53.99 29.22 -8.90
CA THR A 789 53.56 30.51 -8.35
C THR A 789 53.01 30.38 -6.93
N GLU A 790 52.31 29.28 -6.61
CA GLU A 790 51.80 28.99 -5.25
C GLU A 790 52.93 28.72 -4.23
N LYS A 791 54.00 28.03 -4.62
CA LYS A 791 55.16 27.77 -3.74
C LYS A 791 56.00 29.02 -3.41
N THR A 792 55.93 30.07 -4.21
CA THR A 792 56.55 31.37 -3.85
C THR A 792 55.74 32.14 -2.80
N THR A 793 54.43 31.94 -2.72
CA THR A 793 53.57 32.59 -1.71
C THR A 793 53.63 31.95 -0.33
N GLU A 794 53.95 30.65 -0.22
CA GLU A 794 54.15 30.00 1.10
C GLU A 794 55.51 30.35 1.74
N HIS A 795 56.52 30.76 0.96
CA HIS A 795 57.81 31.21 1.51
C HIS A 795 57.76 32.66 2.04
N ASP A 796 56.79 33.47 1.62
CA ASP A 796 56.63 34.87 2.05
C ASP A 796 55.73 35.03 3.31
N ALA A 797 55.16 33.94 3.84
CA ALA A 797 54.30 33.96 5.03
C ALA A 797 55.01 33.56 6.35
N GLN A 798 56.32 33.30 6.34
CA GLN A 798 57.08 32.80 7.51
C GLN A 798 58.32 33.61 7.92
N GLU A 799 58.47 34.87 7.49
CA GLU A 799 59.44 35.79 8.13
C GLU A 799 58.76 37.10 8.53
N GLY A 800 58.22 37.08 9.75
CA GLY A 800 57.62 38.25 10.39
C GLY A 800 57.83 38.23 11.89
N GLU A 801 59.06 38.05 12.39
CA GLU A 801 59.38 38.41 13.77
C GLU A 801 60.90 38.65 14.02
N GLU A 802 61.19 39.87 14.49
CA GLU A 802 62.33 40.36 15.27
C GLU A 802 63.80 40.45 14.75
N LYS A 803 64.21 41.72 14.56
CA LYS A 803 65.31 42.46 15.23
C LYS A 803 66.79 42.03 15.10
N ASP A 804 67.51 42.94 14.41
CA ASP A 804 68.70 43.68 14.87
C ASP A 804 70.10 43.00 14.99
N TYR A 805 71.09 43.72 14.45
CA TYR A 805 72.56 43.67 14.64
C TYR A 805 73.47 42.66 13.89
N HIS A 806 74.21 43.24 12.93
CA HIS A 806 75.66 43.15 12.64
C HIS A 806 76.41 41.81 12.37
N THR A 807 77.20 41.89 11.28
CA THR A 807 78.56 41.34 10.98
C THR A 807 78.73 39.98 10.24
N ALA A 808 79.14 40.13 8.97
CA ALA A 808 80.28 39.50 8.27
C ALA A 808 80.40 37.96 8.04
N LYS A 809 80.56 37.66 6.73
CA LYS A 809 81.43 36.67 6.05
C LYS A 809 81.14 35.16 6.19
N GLY A 810 80.92 34.53 5.03
CA GLY A 810 81.40 33.16 4.74
C GLY A 810 80.63 32.43 3.64
N TYR A 811 81.32 32.10 2.54
CA TYR A 811 81.18 30.95 1.60
C TYR A 811 79.82 30.19 1.55
N GLY A 812 79.16 29.96 0.42
CA GLY A 812 79.65 29.55 -0.90
C GLY A 812 79.38 28.05 -1.14
N VAL A 813 78.71 27.74 -2.27
CA VAL A 813 78.62 26.47 -3.03
C VAL A 813 77.29 25.68 -2.99
N GLY A 814 76.71 25.55 -4.19
CA GLY A 814 75.78 24.49 -4.64
C GLY A 814 74.30 24.82 -4.38
N ILE A 815 73.41 24.96 -5.36
CA ILE A 815 73.16 24.07 -6.50
C ILE A 815 72.59 24.92 -7.65
N ALA A 816 73.42 25.12 -8.67
CA ALA A 816 73.01 25.60 -9.99
C ALA A 816 73.30 24.44 -10.96
N ALA A 817 72.35 23.52 -11.13
CA ALA A 817 72.52 22.37 -12.02
C ALA A 817 71.21 21.68 -12.42
N VAL A 818 70.14 22.40 -12.79
CA VAL A 818 69.02 21.79 -13.56
C VAL A 818 68.42 22.72 -14.64
N ILE A 819 68.81 24.00 -14.71
CA ILE A 819 68.22 24.98 -15.66
C ILE A 819 68.89 24.95 -17.07
N ILE A 820 69.80 24.01 -17.36
CA ILE A 820 70.47 23.91 -18.67
C ILE A 820 70.31 22.52 -19.30
N ILE A 821 69.10 21.95 -19.26
CA ILE A 821 68.68 20.91 -20.21
C ILE A 821 67.17 21.07 -20.33
N LEU A 822 66.69 21.84 -21.32
CA LEU A 822 65.34 21.79 -21.92
C LEU A 822 65.05 23.01 -22.84
N ILE A 823 66.00 23.92 -23.07
CA ILE A 823 65.97 24.90 -24.18
C ILE A 823 66.65 24.34 -25.45
N GLY A 824 66.97 23.04 -25.47
CA GLY A 824 67.70 22.39 -26.57
C GLY A 824 66.85 21.76 -27.68
N ALA A 825 65.52 21.65 -27.53
CA ALA A 825 64.68 20.85 -28.44
C ALA A 825 63.68 21.66 -29.30
N ALA A 826 63.74 23.01 -29.31
CA ALA A 826 62.86 23.85 -30.12
C ALA A 826 63.52 24.42 -31.40
N VAL A 827 64.77 24.02 -31.75
CA VAL A 827 65.52 24.61 -32.89
C VAL A 827 65.77 23.62 -34.04
N ILE A 828 65.28 22.38 -33.96
CA ILE A 828 65.44 21.39 -35.05
C ILE A 828 64.09 20.80 -35.46
N TYR A 829 63.16 21.64 -35.91
CA TYR A 829 62.11 21.16 -36.82
C TYR A 829 61.59 22.22 -37.83
N HIS A 830 61.96 23.49 -37.68
CA HIS A 830 61.49 24.56 -38.60
C HIS A 830 62.40 24.85 -39.82
N LYS A 831 63.30 23.91 -40.20
CA LYS A 831 64.10 24.03 -41.43
C LYS A 831 64.26 22.68 -42.17
N LYS A 832 63.16 22.18 -42.75
CA LYS A 832 63.15 21.44 -44.04
C LYS A 832 61.75 20.91 -44.36
N LYS A 833 60.94 21.70 -45.07
CA LYS A 833 60.16 21.24 -46.24
C LYS A 833 59.31 22.37 -46.84
N THR A 834 59.94 23.13 -47.73
CA THR A 834 59.30 23.62 -48.96
C THR A 834 60.28 23.38 -50.13
N SER A 835 59.75 22.82 -51.23
CA SER A 835 60.38 22.44 -52.52
C SER A 835 61.01 21.04 -52.68
N LYS A 836 60.16 20.01 -52.75
CA LYS A 836 59.83 19.26 -53.99
C LYS A 836 58.88 18.11 -53.67
#